data_AF-A0A1Y3X004-F1
#
_entry.id   AF-A0A1Y3X004-F1
#
_cell.length_a   1.000
_cell.length_b   1.000
_cell.length_c   1.000
_cell.angle_alpha   90.00
_cell.angle_beta   90.00
_cell.angle_gamma   90.00
#
_symmetry.space_group_name_H-M   'P 1'
#
loop_
_entity.id
_entity.type
_entity.pdbx_description
1 polymer ?
#
loop_
_entity_poly.entity_id
_entity_poly.type
_entity_poly.pdbx_seq_one_letter_code
_entity_poly.pdbx_strand_id
1 'polypeptide(L)'
;MKKYLILLFVAAAAVFQSCDNNDDLWDAIDDLKGRVQALETQVNALNGNIEALGKLYQGSEISSVKNENGKCTITLTNGDVLTLVSDIDALVPVVSIDASGNWQYTIGDGEPVSLGVKAEAEDGKTPTFQVSDAGIWQIDLGDGQGWRDVTYANGQPVSAITDTPTEDKFFQTVEVVGDSLHIVMKGGEELQIPIVEDFFCRIVTTSEGVQTFGAGETKRYVVEIRGVETTMVTYPEGWTAHLTEPASEQAELVVTAPVPGASTLGTRATANSSQDVAILATTGKYSCISKIQVESTGQEVEAPTISVALSATTLPTESTLTFEAQLSANADGWKYICLESESEAPEAAKVFAEGTAVLGTSVTVEGLKAETKYTIYVVAYMGEQYSEIATATTSTMETPADPNDYYASGVEVNGISYDKNSEGAKLYTASESVSSLSGDKETKVYFLDGTEADNTFMNPATIYLSDQSIFIGRNKQKKTKLQMSGRFDMQNRNAIFGFKNLEIDMTQGMDDNCYMGLTGEAGVGGAKILVFEDCDITIGANKNLLRTFSNSPTDGYIEQIIFRNCKIGIDFTQASSTYAFFQVGEGHLSTGLTEFRKIVFENNVIYAKAGTVKPVSLFYHKWVSGSYTSNLSIEFVNNSTGDILGYTSGQPGHALFILGGCAEVTFSKNLIYSTQKQNPNAIIILAGGSYPTTVNSAANDNRYYNTNTTSSYAYKLFSTATGSITAEALPGGMSNVVIYRTDNLIDKVDLSTGTIKPTADHAAYGSSLE
;
A
#
# COMPACT_ATOMS: atom_id res chain seq x y z
N MET A 1 -22.65 -40.32 -20.77
CA MET A 1 -22.41 -41.31 -21.84
C MET A 1 -23.08 -40.94 -23.18
N LYS A 2 -24.24 -40.26 -23.21
CA LYS A 2 -24.90 -39.81 -24.46
C LYS A 2 -24.05 -38.85 -25.32
N LYS A 3 -23.30 -37.92 -24.71
CA LYS A 3 -22.42 -36.95 -25.42
C LYS A 3 -21.35 -37.58 -26.32
N TYR A 4 -20.92 -38.80 -26.01
CA TYR A 4 -19.81 -39.44 -26.74
C TYR A 4 -20.26 -40.31 -27.92
N LEU A 5 -21.54 -40.71 -28.00
CA LEU A 5 -22.00 -41.65 -29.02
C LEU A 5 -22.43 -40.95 -30.32
N ILE A 6 -23.08 -39.79 -30.23
CA ILE A 6 -23.47 -38.96 -31.39
C ILE A 6 -22.22 -38.44 -32.12
N LEU A 7 -21.21 -38.01 -31.35
CA LEU A 7 -19.88 -37.64 -31.86
C LEU A 7 -19.17 -38.81 -32.56
N LEU A 8 -19.43 -40.06 -32.15
CA LEU A 8 -18.77 -41.25 -32.70
C LEU A 8 -19.31 -41.65 -34.09
N PHE A 9 -20.61 -41.47 -34.35
CA PHE A 9 -21.23 -41.87 -35.62
C PHE A 9 -21.06 -40.84 -36.74
N VAL A 10 -20.96 -39.54 -36.41
CA VAL A 10 -20.68 -38.49 -37.42
C VAL A 10 -19.19 -38.43 -37.74
N ALA A 11 -18.31 -38.66 -36.77
CA ALA A 11 -16.88 -38.85 -37.02
C ALA A 11 -16.64 -39.98 -38.02
N ALA A 12 -17.39 -41.08 -37.92
CA ALA A 12 -17.30 -42.20 -38.86
C ALA A 12 -17.68 -41.84 -40.31
N ALA A 13 -18.53 -40.81 -40.53
CA ALA A 13 -18.87 -40.31 -41.86
C ALA A 13 -17.79 -39.35 -42.41
N ALA A 14 -17.11 -38.59 -41.54
CA ALA A 14 -16.03 -37.67 -41.92
C ALA A 14 -14.72 -38.41 -42.29
N VAL A 15 -14.47 -39.61 -41.74
CA VAL A 15 -13.22 -40.36 -42.05
C VAL A 15 -13.16 -40.91 -43.49
N PHE A 16 -14.27 -40.88 -44.24
CA PHE A 16 -14.32 -41.44 -45.61
C PHE A 16 -14.29 -40.40 -46.73
N GLN A 17 -14.15 -39.10 -46.43
CA GLN A 17 -13.86 -38.10 -47.45
C GLN A 17 -12.68 -37.20 -47.05
N SER A 18 -11.53 -37.56 -47.62
CA SER A 18 -10.42 -36.68 -48.00
C SER A 18 -9.37 -36.33 -46.95
N CYS A 19 -8.13 -36.64 -47.32
CA CYS A 19 -6.88 -36.09 -46.79
C CYS A 19 -6.81 -34.56 -46.97
N ASP A 20 -5.93 -33.94 -46.16
CA ASP A 20 -5.45 -32.55 -46.18
C ASP A 20 -6.39 -31.45 -45.68
N ASN A 21 -6.75 -31.49 -44.40
CA ASN A 21 -6.60 -30.37 -43.46
C ASN A 21 -7.21 -30.75 -42.11
N ASN A 22 -6.41 -30.73 -41.05
CA ASN A 22 -6.90 -31.01 -39.70
C ASN A 22 -7.88 -29.91 -39.23
N ASP A 23 -7.77 -28.70 -39.78
CA ASP A 23 -8.56 -27.53 -39.41
C ASP A 23 -10.05 -27.68 -39.81
N ASP A 24 -10.36 -28.26 -40.97
CA ASP A 24 -11.75 -28.49 -41.41
C ASP A 24 -12.51 -29.48 -40.51
N LEU A 25 -11.79 -30.42 -39.87
CA LEU A 25 -12.35 -31.34 -38.87
C LEU A 25 -12.63 -30.63 -37.55
N TRP A 26 -11.77 -29.69 -37.14
CA TRP A 26 -12.00 -28.89 -35.94
C TRP A 26 -13.18 -27.93 -36.14
N ASP A 27 -13.32 -27.30 -37.31
CA ASP A 27 -14.45 -26.45 -37.66
C ASP A 27 -15.78 -27.23 -37.67
N ALA A 28 -15.79 -28.45 -38.23
CA ALA A 28 -16.99 -29.30 -38.22
C ALA A 28 -17.35 -29.81 -36.80
N ILE A 29 -16.35 -30.09 -35.97
CA ILE A 29 -16.55 -30.46 -34.56
C ILE A 29 -17.08 -29.27 -33.76
N ASP A 30 -16.57 -28.05 -34.00
CA ASP A 30 -17.03 -26.84 -33.34
C ASP A 30 -18.43 -26.42 -33.82
N ASP A 31 -18.76 -26.59 -35.11
CA ASP A 31 -20.14 -26.43 -35.63
C ASP A 31 -21.12 -27.42 -34.96
N LEU A 32 -20.73 -28.71 -34.88
CA LEU A 32 -21.55 -29.73 -34.22
C LEU A 32 -21.73 -29.44 -32.73
N LYS A 33 -20.67 -28.96 -32.06
CA LYS A 33 -20.73 -28.51 -30.66
C LYS A 33 -21.66 -27.32 -30.51
N GLY A 34 -21.62 -26.36 -31.43
CA GLY A 34 -22.52 -25.21 -31.50
C GLY A 34 -23.99 -25.65 -31.65
N ARG A 35 -24.27 -26.59 -32.55
CA ARG A 35 -25.62 -27.14 -32.78
C ARG A 35 -26.15 -27.95 -31.59
N VAL A 36 -25.29 -28.75 -30.94
CA VAL A 36 -25.67 -29.49 -29.71
C VAL A 36 -25.95 -28.51 -28.57
N GLN A 37 -25.14 -27.45 -28.42
CA GLN A 37 -25.39 -26.41 -27.42
C GLN A 37 -26.68 -25.63 -27.68
N ALA A 38 -26.98 -25.32 -28.95
CA ALA A 38 -28.25 -24.70 -29.34
C ALA A 38 -29.45 -25.61 -28.99
N LEU A 39 -29.36 -26.90 -29.29
CA LEU A 39 -30.38 -27.88 -28.98
C LEU A 39 -30.58 -28.08 -27.47
N GLU A 40 -29.50 -28.18 -26.68
CA GLU A 40 -29.56 -28.24 -25.21
C GLU A 40 -30.25 -26.98 -24.65
N THR A 41 -29.96 -25.80 -25.21
CA THR A 41 -30.59 -24.53 -24.82
C THR A 41 -32.10 -24.53 -25.10
N GLN A 42 -32.50 -25.05 -26.26
CA GLN A 42 -33.91 -25.12 -26.66
C GLN A 42 -34.71 -26.13 -25.84
N VAL A 43 -34.15 -27.32 -25.56
CA VAL A 43 -34.77 -28.32 -24.68
C VAL A 43 -34.98 -27.75 -23.26
N ASN A 44 -34.00 -27.02 -22.74
CA ASN A 44 -34.10 -26.39 -21.42
C ASN A 44 -35.16 -25.27 -21.41
N ALA A 45 -35.21 -24.42 -22.45
CA ALA A 45 -36.22 -23.38 -22.57
C ALA A 45 -37.64 -23.96 -22.68
N LEU A 46 -37.82 -25.03 -23.46
CA LEU A 46 -39.09 -25.75 -23.59
C LEU A 46 -39.56 -26.32 -22.25
N ASN A 47 -38.71 -27.11 -21.58
CA ASN A 47 -39.07 -27.71 -20.30
C ASN A 47 -39.30 -26.66 -19.21
N GLY A 48 -38.51 -25.58 -19.20
CA GLY A 48 -38.70 -24.45 -18.28
C GLY A 48 -40.03 -23.72 -18.50
N ASN A 49 -40.42 -23.47 -19.76
CA ASN A 49 -41.72 -22.89 -20.08
C ASN A 49 -42.88 -23.80 -19.66
N ILE A 50 -42.75 -25.13 -19.85
CA ILE A 50 -43.78 -26.11 -19.45
C ILE A 50 -43.95 -26.13 -17.93
N GLU A 51 -42.85 -26.12 -17.18
CA GLU A 51 -42.89 -26.05 -15.71
C GLU A 51 -43.52 -24.74 -15.23
N ALA A 52 -43.12 -23.62 -15.83
CA ALA A 52 -43.68 -22.31 -15.52
C ALA A 52 -45.18 -22.25 -15.80
N LEU A 53 -45.63 -22.70 -16.98
CA LEU A 53 -47.05 -22.78 -17.32
C LEU A 53 -47.80 -23.69 -16.33
N GLY A 54 -47.25 -24.87 -16.00
CA GLY A 54 -47.85 -25.77 -15.02
C GLY A 54 -48.12 -25.09 -13.67
N LYS A 55 -47.18 -24.28 -13.17
CA LYS A 55 -47.37 -23.50 -11.93
C LYS A 55 -48.37 -22.35 -12.08
N LEU A 56 -48.39 -21.68 -13.24
CA LEU A 56 -49.33 -20.60 -13.52
C LEU A 56 -50.79 -21.10 -13.62
N TYR A 57 -51.01 -22.26 -14.24
CA TYR A 57 -52.32 -22.90 -14.33
C TYR A 57 -52.84 -23.44 -12.99
N GLN A 58 -51.97 -23.73 -12.02
CA GLN A 58 -52.37 -24.11 -10.65
C GLN A 58 -53.01 -22.95 -9.84
N GLY A 59 -53.08 -21.74 -10.41
CA GLY A 59 -53.81 -20.61 -9.82
C GLY A 59 -52.97 -19.71 -8.90
N SER A 60 -51.67 -19.59 -9.15
CA SER A 60 -50.78 -18.73 -8.37
C SER A 60 -50.92 -17.24 -8.76
N GLU A 61 -51.00 -16.32 -7.80
CA GLU A 61 -50.93 -14.89 -8.06
C GLU A 61 -49.48 -14.39 -8.26
N ILE A 62 -49.34 -13.31 -9.02
CA ILE A 62 -48.05 -12.71 -9.37
C ILE A 62 -47.79 -11.48 -8.50
N SER A 63 -46.59 -11.35 -7.93
CA SER A 63 -46.15 -10.14 -7.22
C SER A 63 -45.43 -9.15 -8.14
N SER A 64 -44.68 -9.63 -9.14
CA SER A 64 -44.04 -8.76 -10.14
C SER A 64 -43.70 -9.48 -11.45
N VAL A 65 -43.59 -8.72 -12.53
CA VAL A 65 -43.18 -9.21 -13.85
C VAL A 65 -42.07 -8.31 -14.40
N LYS A 66 -41.03 -8.91 -14.96
CA LYS A 66 -39.91 -8.20 -15.60
C LYS A 66 -39.63 -8.79 -16.99
N ASN A 67 -39.65 -7.94 -18.02
CA ASN A 67 -39.38 -8.34 -19.40
C ASN A 67 -38.02 -7.80 -19.85
N GLU A 68 -37.07 -8.69 -20.14
CA GLU A 68 -35.72 -8.33 -20.64
C GLU A 68 -35.23 -9.36 -21.67
N ASN A 69 -34.68 -8.89 -22.80
CA ASN A 69 -34.01 -9.73 -23.82
C ASN A 69 -34.80 -10.97 -24.28
N GLY A 70 -36.11 -10.84 -24.54
CA GLY A 70 -36.96 -11.95 -24.99
C GLY A 70 -37.37 -12.95 -23.89
N LYS A 71 -37.05 -12.65 -22.63
CA LYS A 71 -37.42 -13.43 -21.44
C LYS A 71 -38.34 -12.61 -20.53
N CYS A 72 -39.40 -13.27 -20.06
CA CYS A 72 -40.34 -12.74 -19.06
C CYS A 72 -40.09 -13.47 -17.74
N THR A 73 -39.55 -12.76 -16.75
CA THR A 73 -39.36 -13.26 -15.38
C THR A 73 -40.55 -12.87 -14.53
N ILE A 74 -41.19 -13.86 -13.92
CA ILE A 74 -42.41 -13.71 -13.12
C ILE A 74 -42.07 -14.10 -11.70
N THR A 75 -42.30 -13.20 -10.75
CA THR A 75 -42.20 -13.53 -9.32
C THR A 75 -43.60 -13.73 -8.77
N LEU A 76 -43.87 -14.91 -8.21
CA LEU A 76 -45.14 -15.22 -7.56
C LEU A 76 -45.23 -14.56 -6.18
N THR A 77 -46.42 -14.48 -5.61
CA THR A 77 -46.67 -13.88 -4.27
C THR A 77 -46.03 -14.67 -3.13
N ASN A 78 -45.70 -15.96 -3.34
CA ASN A 78 -44.95 -16.78 -2.38
C ASN A 78 -43.41 -16.68 -2.51
N GLY A 79 -42.92 -15.91 -3.50
CA GLY A 79 -41.50 -15.74 -3.76
C GLY A 79 -40.88 -16.63 -4.83
N ASP A 80 -41.61 -17.60 -5.38
CA ASP A 80 -41.15 -18.43 -6.49
C ASP A 80 -40.89 -17.56 -7.73
N VAL A 81 -39.78 -17.83 -8.41
CA VAL A 81 -39.42 -17.13 -9.66
C VAL A 81 -39.58 -18.07 -10.84
N LEU A 82 -40.45 -17.72 -11.76
CA LEU A 82 -40.67 -18.42 -13.03
C LEU A 82 -40.05 -17.62 -14.17
N THR A 83 -39.62 -18.31 -15.23
CA THR A 83 -39.11 -17.66 -16.43
C THR A 83 -39.81 -18.23 -17.65
N LEU A 84 -40.39 -17.35 -18.47
CA LEU A 84 -40.93 -17.66 -19.79
C LEU A 84 -39.99 -17.14 -20.87
N VAL A 85 -39.62 -18.00 -21.82
CA VAL A 85 -38.77 -17.67 -22.98
C VAL A 85 -39.63 -17.68 -24.23
N SER A 86 -39.75 -16.53 -24.91
CA SER A 86 -40.63 -16.39 -26.08
C SER A 86 -39.93 -16.68 -27.40
N ASP A 87 -38.66 -16.29 -27.53
CA ASP A 87 -37.87 -16.46 -28.75
C ASP A 87 -37.13 -17.80 -28.72
N ILE A 88 -37.49 -18.71 -29.64
CA ILE A 88 -36.84 -20.00 -29.80
C ILE A 88 -36.47 -20.19 -31.28
N ASP A 89 -35.17 -20.25 -31.57
CA ASP A 89 -34.65 -20.37 -32.94
C ASP A 89 -34.66 -21.83 -33.45
N ALA A 90 -35.81 -22.52 -33.37
CA ALA A 90 -36.02 -23.84 -33.96
C ALA A 90 -37.51 -24.23 -34.04
N LEU A 91 -37.79 -25.22 -34.88
CA LEU A 91 -39.06 -25.95 -34.87
C LEU A 91 -39.15 -26.81 -33.59
N VAL A 92 -39.81 -26.27 -32.58
CA VAL A 92 -40.01 -26.92 -31.27
C VAL A 92 -41.47 -27.30 -31.06
N PRO A 93 -41.76 -28.41 -30.35
CA PRO A 93 -43.11 -28.69 -29.89
C PRO A 93 -43.58 -27.63 -28.89
N VAL A 94 -44.61 -26.88 -29.24
CA VAL A 94 -45.22 -25.86 -28.36
C VAL A 94 -46.32 -26.51 -27.56
N VAL A 95 -46.19 -26.51 -26.23
CA VAL A 95 -47.11 -27.19 -25.33
C VAL A 95 -48.14 -26.21 -24.78
N SER A 96 -49.39 -26.63 -24.70
CA SER A 96 -50.53 -25.89 -24.13
C SER A 96 -51.48 -26.85 -23.41
N ILE A 97 -52.59 -26.33 -22.89
CA ILE A 97 -53.61 -27.13 -22.18
C ILE A 97 -54.94 -26.97 -22.91
N ASP A 98 -55.51 -28.10 -23.34
CA ASP A 98 -56.78 -28.11 -24.04
C ASP A 98 -57.96 -27.69 -23.14
N ALA A 99 -59.11 -27.38 -23.75
CA ALA A 99 -60.32 -26.99 -23.02
C ALA A 99 -60.86 -28.05 -22.03
N SER A 100 -60.33 -29.28 -22.06
CA SER A 100 -60.65 -30.36 -21.13
C SER A 100 -59.62 -30.50 -19.98
N GLY A 101 -58.62 -29.62 -19.94
CA GLY A 101 -57.58 -29.60 -18.91
C GLY A 101 -56.44 -30.58 -19.16
N ASN A 102 -56.27 -31.11 -20.37
CA ASN A 102 -55.16 -32.01 -20.71
C ASN A 102 -54.04 -31.28 -21.43
N TRP A 103 -52.81 -31.71 -21.20
CA TRP A 103 -51.67 -31.28 -21.98
C TRP A 103 -51.86 -31.62 -23.46
N GLN A 104 -51.51 -30.70 -24.34
CA GLN A 104 -51.45 -30.89 -25.79
C GLN A 104 -50.19 -30.22 -26.34
N TYR A 105 -49.71 -30.63 -27.50
CA TYR A 105 -48.63 -29.91 -28.20
C TYR A 105 -49.01 -29.60 -29.64
N THR A 106 -48.41 -28.53 -30.17
CA THR A 106 -48.55 -28.09 -31.55
C THR A 106 -47.17 -27.98 -32.18
N ILE A 107 -47.05 -28.33 -33.47
CA ILE A 107 -45.80 -28.24 -34.23
C ILE A 107 -46.01 -27.20 -35.34
N GLY A 108 -45.29 -26.08 -35.31
CA GLY A 108 -45.49 -24.97 -36.27
C GLY A 108 -46.95 -24.50 -36.31
N ASP A 109 -47.49 -24.29 -37.51
CA ASP A 109 -48.90 -23.92 -37.75
C ASP A 109 -49.84 -25.14 -37.91
N GLY A 110 -49.45 -26.31 -37.37
CA GLY A 110 -50.23 -27.55 -37.43
C GLY A 110 -51.41 -27.61 -36.45
N GLU A 111 -52.24 -28.66 -36.56
CA GLU A 111 -53.32 -28.93 -35.60
C GLU A 111 -52.76 -29.46 -34.25
N PRO A 112 -53.31 -29.06 -33.10
CA PRO A 112 -52.89 -29.55 -31.78
C PRO A 112 -53.07 -31.06 -31.61
N VAL A 113 -52.11 -31.70 -30.94
CA VAL A 113 -52.13 -33.13 -30.58
C VAL A 113 -52.27 -33.26 -29.07
N SER A 114 -53.42 -33.76 -28.59
CA SER A 114 -53.67 -34.00 -27.16
C SER A 114 -52.82 -35.17 -26.63
N LEU A 115 -52.26 -34.99 -25.43
CA LEU A 115 -51.44 -35.98 -24.74
C LEU A 115 -52.25 -36.85 -23.77
N GLY A 116 -53.53 -36.52 -23.54
CA GLY A 116 -54.43 -37.30 -22.69
C GLY A 116 -54.06 -37.35 -21.21
N VAL A 117 -53.17 -36.45 -20.75
CA VAL A 117 -52.73 -36.33 -19.35
C VAL A 117 -53.18 -34.98 -18.83
N LYS A 118 -53.85 -34.97 -17.68
CA LYS A 118 -54.33 -33.74 -17.05
C LYS A 118 -53.19 -32.88 -16.53
N ALA A 119 -53.25 -31.59 -16.83
CA ALA A 119 -52.39 -30.58 -16.26
C ALA A 119 -52.81 -30.19 -14.83
N GLU A 120 -54.11 -30.30 -14.52
CA GLU A 120 -54.69 -29.96 -13.21
C GLU A 120 -55.23 -31.22 -12.49
N ALA A 121 -54.59 -31.60 -11.38
CA ALA A 121 -55.08 -32.48 -10.30
C ALA A 121 -53.99 -32.65 -9.20
N GLU A 122 -54.35 -33.21 -8.04
CA GLU A 122 -53.44 -33.56 -6.94
C GLU A 122 -52.29 -34.51 -7.38
N ASP A 123 -52.47 -35.22 -8.51
CA ASP A 123 -51.51 -36.12 -9.17
C ASP A 123 -51.08 -35.64 -10.58
N GLY A 124 -51.24 -34.35 -10.89
CA GLY A 124 -50.88 -33.78 -12.21
C GLY A 124 -49.39 -33.98 -12.52
N LYS A 125 -49.08 -34.63 -13.65
CA LYS A 125 -47.70 -34.89 -14.07
C LYS A 125 -47.32 -33.94 -15.19
N THR A 126 -46.26 -33.17 -14.97
CA THR A 126 -45.68 -32.25 -15.96
C THR A 126 -44.88 -33.05 -16.99
N PRO A 127 -45.22 -33.00 -18.29
CA PRO A 127 -44.45 -33.68 -19.32
C PRO A 127 -43.05 -33.10 -19.44
N THR A 128 -42.08 -33.95 -19.81
CA THR A 128 -40.71 -33.53 -20.11
C THR A 128 -40.32 -33.92 -21.52
N PHE A 129 -39.59 -33.03 -22.20
CA PHE A 129 -39.12 -33.22 -23.56
C PHE A 129 -37.62 -33.46 -23.60
N GLN A 130 -37.19 -34.27 -24.57
CA GLN A 130 -35.79 -34.43 -24.95
C GLN A 130 -35.68 -34.59 -26.47
N VAL A 131 -34.44 -34.58 -26.96
CA VAL A 131 -34.15 -35.06 -28.31
C VAL A 131 -33.44 -36.41 -28.22
N SER A 132 -33.91 -37.38 -29.00
CA SER A 132 -33.32 -38.72 -29.06
C SER A 132 -31.96 -38.72 -29.76
N ASP A 133 -31.22 -39.82 -29.65
CA ASP A 133 -29.94 -40.00 -30.35
C ASP A 133 -30.10 -39.96 -31.89
N ALA A 134 -31.33 -40.13 -32.41
CA ALA A 134 -31.67 -40.02 -33.83
C ALA A 134 -32.08 -38.60 -34.26
N GLY A 135 -32.00 -37.60 -33.37
CA GLY A 135 -32.39 -36.22 -33.68
C GLY A 135 -33.89 -35.98 -33.71
N ILE A 136 -34.69 -36.84 -33.08
CA ILE A 136 -36.16 -36.77 -33.06
C ILE A 136 -36.63 -36.27 -31.69
N TRP A 137 -37.61 -35.38 -31.67
CA TRP A 137 -38.25 -34.94 -30.43
C TRP A 137 -38.96 -36.10 -29.73
N GLN A 138 -38.74 -36.24 -28.43
CA GLN A 138 -39.40 -37.22 -27.58
C GLN A 138 -40.01 -36.56 -26.35
N ILE A 139 -41.11 -37.13 -25.88
CA ILE A 139 -41.86 -36.69 -24.70
C ILE A 139 -42.00 -37.85 -23.71
N ASP A 140 -41.78 -37.58 -22.42
CA ASP A 140 -42.16 -38.44 -21.30
C ASP A 140 -43.28 -37.75 -20.52
N LEU A 141 -44.37 -38.49 -20.29
CA LEU A 141 -45.55 -37.99 -19.58
C LEU A 141 -45.48 -38.26 -18.06
N GLY A 142 -44.40 -38.88 -17.58
CA GLY A 142 -44.23 -39.25 -16.17
C GLY A 142 -45.11 -40.41 -15.74
N ASP A 143 -45.84 -41.06 -16.64
CA ASP A 143 -46.74 -42.17 -16.37
C ASP A 143 -46.05 -43.53 -16.20
N GLY A 144 -44.71 -43.55 -16.25
CA GLY A 144 -43.89 -44.74 -16.08
C GLY A 144 -43.76 -45.61 -17.35
N GLN A 145 -44.32 -45.17 -18.48
CA GLN A 145 -44.17 -45.85 -19.78
C GLN A 145 -42.94 -45.37 -20.57
N GLY A 146 -42.26 -44.31 -20.09
CA GLY A 146 -41.05 -43.77 -20.68
C GLY A 146 -41.28 -42.90 -21.93
N TRP A 147 -40.19 -42.64 -22.65
CA TRP A 147 -40.12 -41.71 -23.79
C TRP A 147 -40.88 -42.19 -25.03
N ARG A 148 -41.66 -41.28 -25.62
CA ARG A 148 -42.45 -41.49 -26.85
C ARG A 148 -42.04 -40.46 -27.89
N ASP A 149 -42.07 -40.84 -29.16
CA ASP A 149 -41.76 -39.92 -30.26
C ASP A 149 -42.88 -38.88 -30.43
N VAL A 150 -42.48 -37.61 -30.55
CA VAL A 150 -43.37 -36.51 -30.92
C VAL A 150 -43.64 -36.62 -32.42
N THR A 151 -44.92 -36.57 -32.81
CA THR A 151 -45.34 -36.77 -34.20
C THR A 151 -46.21 -35.62 -34.70
N TYR A 152 -46.16 -35.35 -36.01
CA TYR A 152 -47.18 -34.55 -36.67
C TYR A 152 -48.53 -35.27 -36.58
N ALA A 153 -49.64 -34.54 -36.80
CA ALA A 153 -50.99 -35.13 -36.83
C ALA A 153 -51.16 -36.29 -37.83
N ASN A 154 -50.28 -36.40 -38.84
CA ASN A 154 -50.25 -37.49 -39.82
C ASN A 154 -49.46 -38.75 -39.35
N GLY A 155 -48.90 -38.74 -38.14
CA GLY A 155 -48.14 -39.83 -37.53
C GLY A 155 -46.63 -39.85 -37.84
N GLN A 156 -46.09 -38.89 -38.60
CA GLN A 156 -44.65 -38.82 -38.88
C GLN A 156 -43.86 -38.21 -37.70
N PRO A 157 -42.66 -38.72 -37.36
CA PRO A 157 -41.83 -38.15 -36.30
C PRO A 157 -41.33 -36.73 -36.61
N VAL A 158 -41.21 -35.89 -35.58
CA VAL A 158 -40.72 -34.50 -35.69
C VAL A 158 -39.21 -34.46 -35.49
N SER A 159 -38.46 -34.09 -36.53
CA SER A 159 -37.02 -33.86 -36.44
C SER A 159 -36.72 -32.56 -35.69
N ALA A 160 -35.81 -32.64 -34.72
CA ALA A 160 -35.28 -31.47 -34.02
C ALA A 160 -34.13 -30.79 -34.79
N ILE A 161 -33.69 -31.41 -35.90
CA ILE A 161 -32.64 -30.91 -36.78
C ILE A 161 -33.29 -30.49 -38.10
N THR A 162 -33.24 -29.21 -38.43
CA THR A 162 -33.77 -28.65 -39.69
C THR A 162 -32.70 -27.83 -40.40
N ASP A 163 -32.64 -27.90 -41.73
CA ASP A 163 -31.63 -27.21 -42.55
C ASP A 163 -31.97 -25.73 -42.83
N THR A 164 -33.14 -25.26 -42.36
CA THR A 164 -33.58 -23.86 -42.47
C THR A 164 -34.27 -23.45 -41.17
N PRO A 165 -33.79 -22.42 -40.44
CA PRO A 165 -34.44 -21.96 -39.23
C PRO A 165 -35.73 -21.23 -39.61
N THR A 166 -36.87 -21.86 -39.37
CA THR A 166 -38.14 -21.14 -39.24
C THR A 166 -38.18 -20.57 -37.83
N GLU A 167 -38.15 -19.24 -37.70
CA GLU A 167 -38.40 -18.56 -36.42
C GLU A 167 -39.79 -18.98 -35.92
N ASP A 168 -39.82 -19.82 -34.88
CA ASP A 168 -41.06 -20.28 -34.27
C ASP A 168 -41.11 -19.80 -32.82
N LYS A 169 -42.07 -18.93 -32.50
CA LYS A 169 -42.22 -18.39 -31.15
C LYS A 169 -43.03 -19.35 -30.28
N PHE A 170 -42.61 -19.55 -29.04
CA PHE A 170 -43.36 -20.41 -28.12
C PHE A 170 -44.72 -19.79 -27.74
N PHE A 171 -44.74 -18.47 -27.59
CA PHE A 171 -45.95 -17.69 -27.31
C PHE A 171 -46.25 -16.75 -28.47
N GLN A 172 -47.53 -16.49 -28.74
CA GLN A 172 -47.92 -15.44 -29.66
C GLN A 172 -47.62 -14.06 -29.06
N THR A 173 -48.01 -13.85 -27.79
CA THR A 173 -47.65 -12.66 -27.00
C THR A 173 -47.54 -13.02 -25.52
N VAL A 174 -46.65 -12.31 -24.81
CA VAL A 174 -46.54 -12.31 -23.35
C VAL A 174 -46.38 -10.85 -22.95
N GLU A 175 -47.42 -10.25 -22.37
CA GLU A 175 -47.41 -8.83 -22.02
C GLU A 175 -48.19 -8.54 -20.76
N VAL A 176 -47.86 -7.42 -20.12
CA VAL A 176 -48.60 -6.91 -18.96
C VAL A 176 -49.67 -5.95 -19.47
N VAL A 177 -50.94 -6.28 -19.22
CA VAL A 177 -52.10 -5.48 -19.62
C VAL A 177 -52.87 -5.08 -18.37
N GLY A 178 -52.71 -3.82 -17.95
CA GLY A 178 -53.24 -3.34 -16.67
C GLY A 178 -52.57 -4.09 -15.49
N ASP A 179 -53.38 -4.56 -14.54
CA ASP A 179 -52.92 -5.27 -13.34
C ASP A 179 -52.90 -6.80 -13.57
N SER A 180 -52.60 -7.26 -14.78
CA SER A 180 -52.57 -8.69 -15.12
C SER A 180 -51.50 -9.01 -16.15
N LEU A 181 -50.88 -10.18 -15.99
CA LEU A 181 -50.07 -10.79 -17.02
C LEU A 181 -51.00 -11.51 -18.02
N HIS A 182 -50.90 -11.14 -19.29
CA HIS A 182 -51.64 -11.75 -20.40
C HIS A 182 -50.67 -12.57 -21.26
N ILE A 183 -50.96 -13.85 -21.40
CA ILE A 183 -50.19 -14.81 -22.20
C ILE A 183 -51.12 -15.36 -23.27
N VAL A 184 -50.76 -15.19 -24.54
CA VAL A 184 -51.48 -15.77 -25.68
C VAL A 184 -50.64 -16.88 -26.28
N MET A 185 -51.17 -18.10 -26.24
CA MET A 185 -50.55 -19.29 -26.81
C MET A 185 -50.62 -19.26 -28.33
N LYS A 186 -49.72 -19.98 -29.03
CA LYS A 186 -49.73 -20.12 -30.49
C LYS A 186 -51.08 -20.61 -31.07
N GLY A 187 -51.80 -21.46 -30.33
CA GLY A 187 -53.14 -21.94 -30.70
C GLY A 187 -54.29 -20.95 -30.47
N GLY A 188 -54.00 -19.73 -29.99
CA GLY A 188 -54.99 -18.68 -29.70
C GLY A 188 -55.63 -18.76 -28.31
N GLU A 189 -55.24 -19.72 -27.48
CA GLU A 189 -55.66 -19.81 -26.06
C GLU A 189 -55.03 -18.68 -25.24
N GLU A 190 -55.80 -18.07 -24.34
CA GLU A 190 -55.35 -16.94 -23.53
C GLU A 190 -55.36 -17.28 -22.04
N LEU A 191 -54.28 -16.92 -21.34
CA LEU A 191 -54.16 -17.01 -19.89
C LEU A 191 -53.99 -15.61 -19.31
N GLN A 192 -54.86 -15.25 -18.36
CA GLN A 192 -54.83 -13.96 -17.67
C GLN A 192 -54.66 -14.17 -16.17
N ILE A 193 -53.57 -13.64 -15.62
CA ILE A 193 -53.18 -13.86 -14.22
C ILE A 193 -53.04 -12.51 -13.51
N PRO A 194 -53.75 -12.27 -12.40
CA PRO A 194 -53.64 -11.02 -11.64
C PRO A 194 -52.23 -10.77 -11.10
N ILE A 195 -51.77 -9.52 -11.23
CA ILE A 195 -50.58 -9.00 -10.56
C ILE A 195 -51.04 -8.23 -9.32
N VAL A 196 -50.62 -8.67 -8.14
CA VAL A 196 -50.93 -8.08 -6.84
C VAL A 196 -49.62 -7.59 -6.23
N GLU A 197 -49.15 -6.44 -6.69
CA GLU A 197 -47.81 -5.92 -6.35
C GLU A 197 -47.60 -5.79 -4.83
N ASP A 198 -48.60 -5.33 -4.10
CA ASP A 198 -48.49 -5.12 -2.66
C ASP A 198 -48.62 -6.40 -1.82
N PHE A 199 -48.88 -7.58 -2.40
CA PHE A 199 -49.07 -8.83 -1.66
C PHE A 199 -47.90 -9.80 -1.83
N PHE A 200 -47.21 -10.12 -0.74
CA PHE A 200 -46.04 -11.00 -0.77
C PHE A 200 -45.82 -11.70 0.57
N CYS A 201 -45.46 -12.99 0.55
CA CYS A 201 -45.04 -13.74 1.73
C CYS A 201 -44.05 -14.86 1.35
N ARG A 202 -42.78 -14.74 1.77
CA ARG A 202 -41.71 -15.70 1.48
C ARG A 202 -40.88 -16.04 2.72
N ILE A 203 -40.76 -17.32 3.05
CA ILE A 203 -39.77 -17.81 4.01
C ILE A 203 -38.40 -17.86 3.32
N VAL A 204 -37.39 -17.20 3.89
CA VAL A 204 -36.02 -17.15 3.37
C VAL A 204 -35.18 -18.25 4.04
N THR A 205 -34.62 -19.17 3.25
CA THR A 205 -33.71 -20.21 3.73
C THR A 205 -32.30 -20.01 3.17
N THR A 206 -31.29 -20.43 3.94
CA THR A 206 -29.87 -20.39 3.52
C THR A 206 -29.41 -21.68 2.84
N SER A 207 -30.22 -22.74 2.92
CA SER A 207 -30.01 -24.03 2.27
C SER A 207 -31.28 -24.49 1.53
N GLU A 208 -31.09 -25.12 0.37
CA GLU A 208 -32.18 -25.79 -0.36
C GLU A 208 -32.51 -27.14 0.29
N GLY A 209 -33.81 -27.49 0.33
CA GLY A 209 -34.29 -28.78 0.85
C GLY A 209 -34.70 -28.78 2.32
N VAL A 210 -34.68 -29.98 2.92
CA VAL A 210 -35.17 -30.23 4.29
C VAL A 210 -34.26 -29.56 5.33
N GLN A 211 -34.87 -28.80 6.23
CA GLN A 211 -34.22 -28.10 7.32
C GLN A 211 -34.07 -29.04 8.53
N THR A 212 -32.84 -29.39 8.89
CA THR A 212 -32.56 -30.33 9.98
C THR A 212 -32.43 -29.62 11.33
N PHE A 213 -32.88 -30.27 12.40
CA PHE A 213 -32.86 -29.76 13.77
C PHE A 213 -32.37 -30.82 14.76
N GLY A 214 -31.57 -30.44 15.76
CA GLY A 214 -31.36 -31.21 16.97
C GLY A 214 -32.62 -31.29 17.83
N ALA A 215 -32.63 -32.19 18.81
CA ALA A 215 -33.76 -32.34 19.73
C ALA A 215 -33.97 -31.06 20.55
N GLY A 216 -35.17 -30.46 20.46
CA GLY A 216 -35.49 -29.19 21.13
C GLY A 216 -34.82 -27.94 20.53
N GLU A 217 -34.04 -28.07 19.44
CA GLU A 217 -33.40 -26.93 18.78
C GLU A 217 -34.44 -25.95 18.24
N THR A 218 -34.16 -24.65 18.36
CA THR A 218 -34.97 -23.58 17.77
C THR A 218 -34.18 -22.87 16.69
N LYS A 219 -34.75 -22.77 15.49
CA LYS A 219 -34.20 -21.98 14.38
C LYS A 219 -35.15 -20.86 14.01
N ARG A 220 -34.58 -19.77 13.50
CA ARG A 220 -35.30 -18.58 13.07
C ARG A 220 -35.09 -18.38 11.59
N TYR A 221 -36.18 -18.17 10.86
CA TYR A 221 -36.16 -17.88 9.43
C TYR A 221 -36.72 -16.49 9.22
N VAL A 222 -36.02 -15.69 8.43
CA VAL A 222 -36.56 -14.42 7.97
C VAL A 222 -37.74 -14.71 7.05
N VAL A 223 -38.83 -14.00 7.24
CA VAL A 223 -40.01 -14.02 6.37
C VAL A 223 -40.15 -12.63 5.77
N GLU A 224 -40.01 -12.52 4.46
CA GLU A 224 -40.37 -11.31 3.73
C GLU A 224 -41.89 -11.28 3.59
N ILE A 225 -42.53 -10.24 4.12
CA ILE A 225 -43.99 -10.17 4.20
C ILE A 225 -44.49 -8.75 3.93
N ARG A 226 -45.37 -8.60 2.92
CA ARG A 226 -45.93 -7.30 2.50
C ARG A 226 -47.42 -7.44 2.13
N GLY A 227 -48.21 -6.44 2.54
CA GLY A 227 -49.64 -6.31 2.23
C GLY A 227 -50.52 -7.51 2.59
N VAL A 228 -50.10 -8.30 3.58
CA VAL A 228 -50.86 -9.41 4.15
C VAL A 228 -51.78 -8.89 5.25
N GLU A 229 -53.08 -9.22 5.19
CA GLU A 229 -54.07 -8.86 6.20
C GLU A 229 -54.14 -9.89 7.33
N THR A 230 -54.08 -11.18 7.00
CA THR A 230 -54.09 -12.26 8.00
C THR A 230 -53.14 -13.39 7.63
N THR A 231 -52.56 -14.02 8.66
CA THR A 231 -51.66 -15.16 8.53
C THR A 231 -52.10 -16.33 9.39
N MET A 232 -51.96 -17.55 8.88
CA MET A 232 -52.11 -18.79 9.64
C MET A 232 -50.83 -19.62 9.48
N VAL A 233 -50.19 -19.97 10.60
CA VAL A 233 -49.02 -20.85 10.63
C VAL A 233 -49.46 -22.27 10.94
N THR A 234 -49.03 -23.23 10.12
CA THR A 234 -49.23 -24.67 10.34
C THR A 234 -47.89 -25.38 10.43
N TYR A 235 -47.79 -26.41 11.26
CA TYR A 235 -46.54 -27.16 11.48
C TYR A 235 -46.83 -28.63 11.82
N PRO A 236 -45.85 -29.54 11.69
CA PRO A 236 -46.04 -30.96 11.96
C PRO A 236 -46.31 -31.24 13.44
N GLU A 237 -46.94 -32.38 13.73
CA GLU A 237 -47.25 -32.79 15.11
C GLU A 237 -45.97 -32.89 15.96
N GLY A 238 -46.00 -32.30 17.16
CA GLY A 238 -44.86 -32.27 18.09
C GLY A 238 -43.88 -31.11 17.88
N TRP A 239 -43.91 -30.46 16.73
CA TRP A 239 -43.19 -29.20 16.49
C TRP A 239 -43.97 -28.02 17.04
N THR A 240 -43.30 -26.87 17.19
CA THR A 240 -43.98 -25.59 17.36
C THR A 240 -43.43 -24.60 16.36
N ALA A 241 -44.31 -23.79 15.78
CA ALA A 241 -43.91 -22.67 14.96
C ALA A 241 -44.83 -21.47 15.18
N HIS A 242 -44.27 -20.28 15.18
CA HIS A 242 -45.03 -19.04 15.21
C HIS A 242 -44.34 -17.97 14.37
N LEU A 243 -45.14 -17.03 13.88
CA LEU A 243 -44.68 -15.88 13.13
C LEU A 243 -44.70 -14.66 14.06
N THR A 244 -43.61 -13.90 14.10
CA THR A 244 -43.58 -12.64 14.86
C THR A 244 -44.37 -11.54 14.15
N GLU A 245 -44.70 -10.48 14.89
CA GLU A 245 -45.29 -9.26 14.32
C GLU A 245 -44.33 -8.66 13.26
N PRO A 246 -44.81 -8.35 12.04
CA PRO A 246 -43.96 -7.77 11.01
C PRO A 246 -43.39 -6.40 11.40
N ALA A 247 -42.09 -6.20 11.20
CA ALA A 247 -41.40 -4.92 11.31
C ALA A 247 -40.68 -4.61 9.99
N SER A 248 -41.06 -3.50 9.33
CA SER A 248 -40.46 -3.06 8.06
C SER A 248 -40.50 -4.13 6.94
N GLU A 249 -41.67 -4.72 6.71
CA GLU A 249 -41.89 -5.78 5.69
C GLU A 249 -41.11 -7.09 5.93
N GLN A 250 -40.62 -7.30 7.16
CA GLN A 250 -39.98 -8.54 7.59
C GLN A 250 -40.62 -9.05 8.88
N ALA A 251 -40.79 -10.36 8.98
CA ALA A 251 -41.13 -11.08 10.20
C ALA A 251 -40.13 -12.21 10.43
N GLU A 252 -40.16 -12.83 11.61
CA GLU A 252 -39.40 -14.04 11.89
C GLU A 252 -40.36 -15.22 12.07
N LEU A 253 -40.16 -16.26 11.28
CA LEU A 253 -40.74 -17.58 11.54
C LEU A 253 -39.81 -18.31 12.50
N VAL A 254 -40.28 -18.51 13.73
CA VAL A 254 -39.54 -19.24 14.76
C VAL A 254 -40.05 -20.66 14.79
N VAL A 255 -39.17 -21.63 14.53
CA VAL A 255 -39.49 -23.06 14.47
C VAL A 255 -38.68 -23.80 15.53
N THR A 256 -39.36 -24.63 16.32
CA THR A 256 -38.73 -25.44 17.37
C THR A 256 -39.05 -26.91 17.17
N ALA A 257 -38.00 -27.72 17.18
CA ALA A 257 -38.10 -29.17 17.05
C ALA A 257 -38.67 -29.83 18.32
N PRO A 258 -39.35 -30.99 18.18
CA PRO A 258 -39.84 -31.75 19.32
C PRO A 258 -38.69 -32.16 20.26
N VAL A 259 -38.96 -32.10 21.56
CA VAL A 259 -38.10 -32.70 22.59
C VAL A 259 -38.40 -34.20 22.74
N PRO A 260 -37.43 -35.04 23.14
CA PRO A 260 -37.66 -36.47 23.30
C PRO A 260 -38.71 -36.73 24.39
N GLY A 261 -39.84 -37.35 24.03
CA GLY A 261 -40.87 -37.79 24.99
C GLY A 261 -42.09 -36.87 25.18
N ALA A 262 -42.30 -35.84 24.37
CA ALA A 262 -43.51 -34.99 24.44
C ALA A 262 -44.69 -35.59 23.65
N SER A 263 -45.89 -35.65 24.28
CA SER A 263 -47.17 -35.98 23.63
C SER A 263 -48.23 -34.88 23.82
N THR A 264 -48.72 -34.40 22.68
CA THR A 264 -50.05 -33.90 22.22
C THR A 264 -50.88 -32.82 22.95
N LEU A 265 -51.23 -31.75 22.20
CA LEU A 265 -52.57 -31.10 22.12
C LEU A 265 -52.68 -30.06 20.96
N GLY A 266 -53.45 -30.38 19.89
CA GLY A 266 -54.20 -29.51 18.93
C GLY A 266 -53.42 -28.61 17.94
N THR A 267 -53.77 -28.40 16.66
CA THR A 267 -55.06 -28.42 15.92
C THR A 267 -54.92 -28.85 14.44
N ARG A 268 -55.98 -29.46 13.89
CA ARG A 268 -56.08 -30.01 12.53
C ARG A 268 -56.32 -28.96 11.42
N ALA A 269 -55.74 -29.19 10.24
CA ALA A 269 -56.45 -29.39 8.97
C ALA A 269 -55.60 -30.29 8.05
N THR A 270 -56.23 -31.28 7.41
CA THR A 270 -55.59 -32.40 6.70
C THR A 270 -55.07 -32.01 5.31
N ALA A 271 -53.74 -32.01 5.17
CA ALA A 271 -52.97 -32.47 4.01
C ALA A 271 -51.80 -33.29 4.60
N ASN A 272 -51.20 -34.24 3.88
CA ASN A 272 -50.09 -35.05 4.42
C ASN A 272 -48.84 -34.18 4.66
N SER A 273 -48.75 -33.53 5.83
CA SER A 273 -47.78 -32.48 6.19
C SER A 273 -46.75 -32.94 7.22
N SER A 274 -46.33 -34.21 7.19
CA SER A 274 -45.47 -34.80 8.22
C SER A 274 -44.13 -34.07 8.44
N GLN A 275 -43.74 -33.18 7.53
CA GLN A 275 -42.53 -32.35 7.60
C GLN A 275 -42.78 -30.88 7.26
N ASP A 276 -44.00 -30.47 6.89
CA ASP A 276 -44.22 -29.13 6.34
C ASP A 276 -44.54 -28.10 7.46
N VAL A 277 -43.73 -27.04 7.55
CA VAL A 277 -44.08 -25.79 8.24
C VAL A 277 -44.47 -24.78 7.18
N ALA A 278 -45.70 -24.26 7.26
CA ALA A 278 -46.27 -23.40 6.23
C ALA A 278 -46.94 -22.15 6.82
N ILE A 279 -46.88 -21.07 6.06
CA ILE A 279 -47.57 -19.80 6.31
C ILE A 279 -48.60 -19.64 5.20
N LEU A 280 -49.88 -19.68 5.56
CA LEU A 280 -50.97 -19.21 4.70
C LEU A 280 -51.17 -17.72 4.97
N ALA A 281 -50.83 -16.88 3.99
CA ALA A 281 -51.07 -15.44 4.03
C ALA A 281 -52.26 -15.10 3.13
N THR A 282 -53.12 -14.17 3.57
CA THR A 282 -54.28 -13.72 2.78
C THR A 282 -54.42 -12.19 2.78
N THR A 283 -54.96 -11.66 1.70
CA THR A 283 -55.35 -10.24 1.56
C THR A 283 -56.58 -10.13 0.67
N GLY A 284 -57.70 -9.65 1.22
CA GLY A 284 -58.99 -9.63 0.53
C GLY A 284 -59.41 -11.01 -0.01
N LYS A 285 -59.37 -11.19 -1.33
CA LYS A 285 -59.71 -12.45 -2.03
C LYS A 285 -58.49 -13.30 -2.43
N TYR A 286 -57.27 -12.80 -2.21
CA TYR A 286 -56.02 -13.41 -2.64
C TYR A 286 -55.38 -14.17 -1.48
N SER A 287 -54.67 -15.26 -1.78
CA SER A 287 -53.99 -16.06 -0.77
C SER A 287 -52.74 -16.72 -1.33
N CYS A 288 -51.65 -16.74 -0.56
CA CYS A 288 -50.44 -17.47 -0.93
C CYS A 288 -49.95 -18.34 0.22
N ILE A 289 -49.32 -19.46 -0.12
CA ILE A 289 -48.72 -20.39 0.83
C ILE A 289 -47.20 -20.40 0.62
N SER A 290 -46.45 -20.06 1.66
CA SER A 290 -44.99 -20.23 1.73
C SER A 290 -44.67 -21.35 2.71
N LYS A 291 -43.79 -22.29 2.35
CA LYS A 291 -43.52 -23.46 3.18
C LYS A 291 -42.06 -23.89 3.17
N ILE A 292 -41.63 -24.51 4.26
CA ILE A 292 -40.35 -25.20 4.40
C ILE A 292 -40.59 -26.63 4.91
N GLN A 293 -39.67 -27.54 4.60
CA GLN A 293 -39.69 -28.90 5.17
C GLN A 293 -38.71 -28.99 6.33
N VAL A 294 -39.09 -29.68 7.41
CA VAL A 294 -38.29 -29.80 8.64
C VAL A 294 -38.10 -31.27 9.04
N GLU A 295 -36.95 -31.57 9.64
CA GLU A 295 -36.62 -32.90 10.17
C GLU A 295 -35.83 -32.78 11.48
N SER A 296 -36.10 -33.66 12.45
CA SER A 296 -35.37 -33.73 13.72
C SER A 296 -34.40 -34.90 13.71
N THR A 297 -33.14 -34.66 14.07
CA THR A 297 -32.07 -35.67 14.16
C THR A 297 -32.07 -36.41 15.49
N GLY A 298 -32.78 -35.90 16.50
CA GLY A 298 -32.85 -36.49 17.84
C GLY A 298 -31.57 -36.36 18.70
N GLN A 299 -30.54 -35.67 18.22
CA GLN A 299 -29.30 -35.41 18.96
C GLN A 299 -29.40 -34.12 19.80
N GLU A 300 -28.85 -34.11 21.02
CA GLU A 300 -28.69 -32.88 21.82
C GLU A 300 -27.71 -31.91 21.15
N VAL A 301 -27.98 -30.60 21.27
CA VAL A 301 -27.20 -29.53 20.65
C VAL A 301 -25.88 -29.33 21.40
N GLU A 302 -24.75 -29.40 20.68
CA GLU A 302 -23.40 -29.14 21.22
C GLU A 302 -23.12 -27.63 21.26
N ALA A 303 -22.60 -27.13 22.38
CA ALA A 303 -22.26 -25.71 22.55
C ALA A 303 -21.14 -25.27 21.57
N PRO A 304 -21.11 -24.00 21.12
CA PRO A 304 -20.04 -23.51 20.27
C PRO A 304 -18.69 -23.48 21.02
N THR A 305 -17.57 -23.55 20.29
CA THR A 305 -16.22 -23.48 20.87
C THR A 305 -15.35 -22.44 20.15
N ILE A 306 -14.36 -21.90 20.87
CA ILE A 306 -13.43 -20.88 20.36
C ILE A 306 -12.03 -21.07 20.93
N SER A 307 -11.02 -20.72 20.15
CA SER A 307 -9.66 -20.45 20.62
C SER A 307 -9.18 -19.11 20.06
N VAL A 308 -8.26 -18.43 20.77
CA VAL A 308 -7.72 -17.12 20.36
C VAL A 308 -6.21 -17.08 20.60
N ALA A 309 -5.48 -16.43 19.68
CA ALA A 309 -4.04 -16.22 19.76
C ALA A 309 -3.67 -14.83 19.24
N LEU A 310 -2.45 -14.37 19.55
CA LEU A 310 -1.88 -13.16 18.95
C LEU A 310 -1.67 -13.39 17.45
N SER A 311 -1.97 -12.36 16.64
CA SER A 311 -1.77 -12.42 15.19
C SER A 311 -0.29 -12.66 14.84
N ALA A 312 -0.05 -13.63 13.96
CA ALA A 312 1.29 -13.94 13.47
C ALA A 312 1.74 -12.99 12.35
N THR A 313 0.80 -12.28 11.71
CA THR A 313 1.05 -11.41 10.56
C THR A 313 1.02 -9.93 10.93
N THR A 314 0.26 -9.54 11.96
CA THR A 314 0.15 -8.16 12.42
C THR A 314 0.86 -8.01 13.76
N LEU A 315 2.04 -7.36 13.73
CA LEU A 315 2.86 -7.16 14.93
C LEU A 315 2.20 -6.14 15.89
N PRO A 316 2.40 -6.30 17.22
CA PRO A 316 2.03 -5.29 18.21
C PRO A 316 2.64 -3.91 17.92
N THR A 317 1.89 -2.86 18.23
CA THR A 317 2.40 -1.48 18.28
C THR A 317 2.36 -0.95 19.71
N GLU A 318 2.74 0.30 19.92
CA GLU A 318 2.60 0.98 21.21
C GLU A 318 1.14 1.18 21.65
N SER A 319 0.16 1.06 20.74
CA SER A 319 -1.25 1.33 21.04
C SER A 319 -2.24 0.34 20.46
N THR A 320 -1.77 -0.70 19.77
CA THR A 320 -2.64 -1.70 19.13
C THR A 320 -2.15 -3.13 19.32
N LEU A 321 -3.11 -4.06 19.45
CA LEU A 321 -2.89 -5.50 19.49
C LEU A 321 -3.89 -6.20 18.58
N THR A 322 -3.42 -7.15 17.75
CA THR A 322 -4.29 -7.90 16.85
C THR A 322 -4.36 -9.37 17.26
N PHE A 323 -5.57 -9.91 17.37
CA PHE A 323 -5.82 -11.29 17.78
C PHE A 323 -6.56 -12.05 16.68
N GLU A 324 -6.25 -13.32 16.55
CA GLU A 324 -6.86 -14.25 15.60
C GLU A 324 -7.64 -15.32 16.39
N ALA A 325 -8.85 -15.62 15.96
CA ALA A 325 -9.75 -16.57 16.58
C ALA A 325 -10.09 -17.74 15.64
N GLN A 326 -10.18 -18.95 16.19
CA GLN A 326 -10.70 -20.12 15.49
C GLN A 326 -12.00 -20.56 16.15
N LEU A 327 -13.09 -20.56 15.37
CA LEU A 327 -14.43 -20.92 15.80
C LEU A 327 -14.84 -22.31 15.31
N SER A 328 -15.71 -22.99 16.06
CA SER A 328 -16.42 -24.17 15.56
C SER A 328 -17.44 -23.80 14.48
N ALA A 329 -17.77 -24.76 13.60
CA ALA A 329 -18.64 -24.53 12.45
C ALA A 329 -20.10 -24.16 12.81
N ASN A 330 -20.52 -24.44 14.04
CA ASN A 330 -21.85 -24.12 14.57
C ASN A 330 -21.94 -22.75 15.27
N ALA A 331 -20.86 -21.95 15.32
CA ALA A 331 -20.90 -20.62 15.94
C ALA A 331 -21.42 -19.55 14.97
N ASP A 332 -22.35 -18.71 15.45
CA ASP A 332 -22.85 -17.54 14.71
C ASP A 332 -21.82 -16.40 14.68
N GLY A 333 -20.92 -16.38 15.65
CA GLY A 333 -19.88 -15.37 15.81
C GLY A 333 -19.21 -15.46 17.18
N TRP A 334 -18.44 -14.42 17.51
CA TRP A 334 -17.80 -14.30 18.82
C TRP A 334 -17.80 -12.87 19.33
N LYS A 335 -17.68 -12.74 20.64
CA LYS A 335 -17.55 -11.47 21.35
C LYS A 335 -16.28 -11.45 22.15
N TYR A 336 -15.73 -10.25 22.36
CA TYR A 336 -14.54 -10.07 23.19
C TYR A 336 -14.63 -8.87 24.13
N ILE A 337 -13.84 -8.97 25.21
CA ILE A 337 -13.45 -7.87 26.08
C ILE A 337 -11.93 -7.94 26.22
N CYS A 338 -11.23 -6.81 26.04
CA CYS A 338 -9.77 -6.73 26.25
C CYS A 338 -9.48 -5.81 27.43
N LEU A 339 -8.73 -6.30 28.42
CA LEU A 339 -8.41 -5.59 29.65
C LEU A 339 -6.90 -5.62 29.90
N GLU A 340 -6.39 -4.64 30.64
CA GLU A 340 -5.05 -4.74 31.21
C GLU A 340 -4.97 -6.02 32.06
N SER A 341 -3.91 -6.81 31.92
CA SER A 341 -3.82 -8.16 32.50
C SER A 341 -3.87 -8.19 34.04
N GLU A 342 -3.72 -7.05 34.70
CA GLU A 342 -3.87 -6.91 36.15
C GLU A 342 -5.33 -6.68 36.59
N SER A 343 -6.25 -6.49 35.64
CA SER A 343 -7.68 -6.31 35.90
C SER A 343 -8.35 -7.64 36.28
N GLU A 344 -9.48 -7.56 36.99
CA GLU A 344 -10.30 -8.73 37.31
C GLU A 344 -10.85 -9.38 36.03
N ALA A 345 -10.69 -10.70 35.91
CA ALA A 345 -11.15 -11.45 34.75
C ALA A 345 -12.69 -11.46 34.70
N PRO A 346 -13.32 -11.11 33.56
CA PRO A 346 -14.76 -11.19 33.41
C PRO A 346 -15.22 -12.65 33.35
N GLU A 347 -16.46 -12.91 33.78
CA GLU A 347 -17.13 -14.20 33.54
C GLU A 347 -17.67 -14.29 32.10
N ALA A 348 -17.89 -15.51 31.59
CA ALA A 348 -18.35 -15.76 30.21
C ALA A 348 -19.65 -15.01 29.89
N ALA A 349 -20.60 -14.99 30.83
CA ALA A 349 -21.87 -14.28 30.70
C ALA A 349 -21.68 -12.77 30.50
N LYS A 350 -20.68 -12.17 31.16
CA LYS A 350 -20.36 -10.74 31.00
C LYS A 350 -19.75 -10.47 29.63
N VAL A 351 -18.83 -11.32 29.16
CA VAL A 351 -18.26 -11.20 27.80
C VAL A 351 -19.36 -11.34 26.74
N PHE A 352 -20.32 -12.25 26.95
CA PHE A 352 -21.44 -12.42 26.04
C PHE A 352 -22.41 -11.22 26.04
N ALA A 353 -22.71 -10.64 27.21
CA ALA A 353 -23.65 -9.53 27.33
C ALA A 353 -23.05 -8.18 26.88
N GLU A 354 -21.81 -7.88 27.30
CA GLU A 354 -21.19 -6.56 27.17
C GLU A 354 -20.03 -6.53 26.14
N GLY A 355 -19.57 -7.69 25.67
CA GLY A 355 -18.44 -7.78 24.74
C GLY A 355 -18.76 -7.25 23.34
N THR A 356 -17.71 -6.85 22.64
CA THR A 356 -17.81 -6.35 21.26
C THR A 356 -17.90 -7.53 20.30
N ALA A 357 -18.93 -7.55 19.44
CA ALA A 357 -19.13 -8.60 18.45
C ALA A 357 -18.20 -8.44 17.26
N VAL A 358 -17.66 -9.56 16.75
CA VAL A 358 -16.73 -9.59 15.63
C VAL A 358 -17.29 -10.45 14.51
N LEU A 359 -17.28 -9.90 13.29
CA LEU A 359 -17.61 -10.61 12.06
C LEU A 359 -16.29 -11.06 11.40
N GLY A 360 -15.97 -12.35 11.52
CA GLY A 360 -14.74 -12.93 10.96
C GLY A 360 -13.83 -13.57 12.02
N THR A 361 -12.58 -13.83 11.64
CA THR A 361 -11.63 -14.60 12.45
C THR A 361 -10.53 -13.75 13.10
N SER A 362 -10.62 -12.42 13.05
CA SER A 362 -9.60 -11.55 13.63
C SER A 362 -10.16 -10.24 14.18
N VAL A 363 -9.44 -9.63 15.12
CA VAL A 363 -9.76 -8.31 15.66
C VAL A 363 -8.50 -7.53 16.02
N THR A 364 -8.51 -6.22 15.74
CA THR A 364 -7.49 -5.29 16.23
C THR A 364 -8.10 -4.42 17.33
N VAL A 365 -7.49 -4.47 18.51
CA VAL A 365 -7.83 -3.62 19.65
C VAL A 365 -6.93 -2.39 19.59
N GLU A 366 -7.54 -1.21 19.52
CA GLU A 366 -6.86 0.08 19.40
C GLU A 366 -6.95 0.91 20.70
N GLY A 367 -6.16 1.97 20.80
CA GLY A 367 -6.22 2.91 21.93
C GLY A 367 -5.62 2.35 23.23
N LEU A 368 -4.73 1.37 23.12
CA LEU A 368 -4.05 0.75 24.25
C LEU A 368 -2.89 1.63 24.75
N LYS A 369 -2.49 1.44 26.01
CA LYS A 369 -1.31 2.10 26.58
C LYS A 369 -0.04 1.38 26.12
N ALA A 370 1.02 2.12 25.85
CA ALA A 370 2.34 1.56 25.55
C ALA A 370 2.91 0.77 26.75
N GLU A 371 3.81 -0.17 26.46
CA GLU A 371 4.50 -1.03 27.45
C GLU A 371 3.56 -1.71 28.46
N THR A 372 2.31 -1.95 28.08
CA THR A 372 1.27 -2.45 28.98
C THR A 372 0.82 -3.83 28.54
N LYS A 373 0.68 -4.73 29.51
CA LYS A 373 0.26 -6.11 29.28
C LYS A 373 -1.27 -6.18 29.27
N TYR A 374 -1.84 -6.79 28.22
CA TYR A 374 -3.27 -6.96 28.02
C TYR A 374 -3.66 -8.42 27.84
N THR A 375 -4.85 -8.77 28.33
CA THR A 375 -5.51 -10.06 28.12
C THR A 375 -6.82 -9.85 27.39
N ILE A 376 -7.01 -10.54 26.27
CA ILE A 376 -8.31 -10.63 25.59
C ILE A 376 -9.08 -11.83 26.14
N TYR A 377 -10.36 -11.63 26.43
CA TYR A 377 -11.31 -12.65 26.87
C TYR A 377 -12.38 -12.79 25.79
N VAL A 378 -12.58 -13.99 25.26
CA VAL A 378 -13.47 -14.23 24.13
C VAL A 378 -14.45 -15.36 24.41
N VAL A 379 -15.66 -15.25 23.84
CA VAL A 379 -16.67 -16.32 23.81
C VAL A 379 -17.23 -16.43 22.40
N ALA A 380 -17.41 -17.66 21.90
CA ALA A 380 -18.24 -17.92 20.72
C ALA A 380 -19.70 -18.07 21.15
N TYR A 381 -20.64 -17.72 20.28
CA TYR A 381 -22.06 -17.83 20.56
C TYR A 381 -22.84 -18.47 19.41
N MET A 382 -23.98 -19.08 19.77
CA MET A 382 -24.99 -19.63 18.87
C MET A 382 -26.36 -19.32 19.48
N GLY A 383 -27.06 -18.33 18.95
CA GLY A 383 -28.25 -17.77 19.60
C GLY A 383 -27.97 -17.28 21.04
N GLU A 384 -28.65 -17.87 22.02
CA GLU A 384 -28.44 -17.58 23.46
C GLU A 384 -27.41 -18.50 24.14
N GLN A 385 -26.88 -19.51 23.44
CA GLN A 385 -25.81 -20.36 23.95
C GLN A 385 -24.45 -19.73 23.66
N TYR A 386 -23.50 -19.89 24.59
CA TYR A 386 -22.14 -19.38 24.44
C TYR A 386 -21.11 -20.35 25.01
N SER A 387 -19.87 -20.26 24.51
CA SER A 387 -18.75 -21.08 24.93
C SER A 387 -18.22 -20.68 26.31
N GLU A 388 -17.39 -21.55 26.89
CA GLU A 388 -16.43 -21.13 27.92
C GLU A 388 -15.49 -20.03 27.39
N ILE A 389 -14.88 -19.28 28.32
CA ILE A 389 -13.92 -18.22 27.96
C ILE A 389 -12.65 -18.83 27.37
N ALA A 390 -12.20 -18.30 26.24
CA ALA A 390 -10.82 -18.43 25.77
C ALA A 390 -10.05 -17.11 25.95
N THR A 391 -8.74 -17.19 26.17
CA THR A 391 -7.90 -16.01 26.40
C THR A 391 -6.58 -16.05 25.68
N ALA A 392 -6.08 -14.88 25.27
CA ALA A 392 -4.70 -14.67 24.86
C ALA A 392 -4.12 -13.44 25.57
N THR A 393 -2.82 -13.45 25.87
CA THR A 393 -2.15 -12.41 26.64
C THR A 393 -0.86 -11.98 25.97
N THR A 394 -0.62 -10.68 25.85
CA THR A 394 0.59 -10.09 25.26
C THR A 394 0.79 -8.65 25.76
N SER A 395 1.87 -7.99 25.35
CA SER A 395 2.13 -6.58 25.68
C SER A 395 2.19 -5.71 24.42
N THR A 396 1.75 -4.45 24.55
CA THR A 396 2.05 -3.40 23.58
C THR A 396 3.55 -3.05 23.63
N MET A 397 4.04 -2.45 22.55
CA MET A 397 5.44 -2.04 22.41
C MET A 397 5.73 -0.75 23.19
N GLU A 398 7.03 -0.43 23.33
CA GLU A 398 7.48 0.88 23.82
C GLU A 398 7.04 1.98 22.85
N THR A 399 6.78 3.17 23.41
CA THR A 399 6.51 4.35 22.57
C THR A 399 7.75 4.63 21.71
N PRO A 400 7.62 4.72 20.37
CA PRO A 400 8.75 5.06 19.52
C PRO A 400 9.36 6.40 19.95
N ALA A 401 10.68 6.47 20.00
CA ALA A 401 11.38 7.73 20.24
C ALA A 401 10.98 8.76 19.18
N ASP A 402 10.79 10.02 19.59
CA ASP A 402 10.50 11.12 18.66
C ASP A 402 11.63 11.19 17.61
N PRO A 403 11.34 10.99 16.31
CA PRO A 403 12.36 11.00 15.25
C PRO A 403 13.04 12.37 15.06
N ASN A 404 12.54 13.42 15.72
CA ASN A 404 13.18 14.72 15.76
C ASN A 404 14.13 14.91 16.96
N ASP A 405 14.08 14.02 17.95
CA ASP A 405 14.98 14.02 19.10
C ASP A 405 16.14 13.05 18.85
N TYR A 406 17.23 13.54 18.29
CA TYR A 406 18.41 12.73 18.00
C TYR A 406 19.04 12.07 19.23
N TYR A 407 18.79 12.57 20.44
CA TYR A 407 19.25 11.87 21.65
C TYR A 407 18.47 10.57 21.85
N ALA A 408 17.16 10.59 21.63
CA ALA A 408 16.30 9.43 21.81
C ALA A 408 16.26 8.52 20.57
N SER A 409 16.15 9.09 19.36
CA SER A 409 15.99 8.35 18.10
C SER A 409 17.31 7.96 17.44
N GLY A 410 18.41 8.61 17.82
CA GLY A 410 19.71 8.48 17.19
C GLY A 410 19.89 9.31 15.91
N VAL A 411 21.16 9.52 15.53
CA VAL A 411 21.60 10.21 14.31
C VAL A 411 22.95 9.69 13.83
N GLU A 412 23.16 9.68 12.52
CA GLU A 412 24.46 9.32 11.94
C GLU A 412 25.39 10.52 11.76
N VAL A 413 26.67 10.32 12.07
CA VAL A 413 27.77 11.21 11.72
C VAL A 413 28.82 10.40 11.00
N ASN A 414 29.06 10.71 9.71
CA ASN A 414 29.97 9.95 8.84
C ASN A 414 29.71 8.42 8.85
N GLY A 415 28.44 8.01 8.83
CA GLY A 415 28.02 6.60 8.80
C GLY A 415 28.12 5.85 10.15
N ILE A 416 28.38 6.55 11.25
CA ILE A 416 28.36 5.99 12.61
C ILE A 416 27.14 6.54 13.33
N SER A 417 26.30 5.66 13.88
CA SER A 417 25.11 6.03 14.64
C SER A 417 25.45 6.44 16.07
N TYR A 418 24.85 7.53 16.53
CA TYR A 418 24.97 8.08 17.88
C TYR A 418 23.59 8.34 18.48
N ASP A 419 23.37 7.91 19.71
CA ASP A 419 22.13 8.04 20.49
C ASP A 419 22.42 8.12 22.01
N LYS A 420 21.38 8.08 22.85
CA LYS A 420 21.49 8.06 24.31
C LYS A 420 22.30 6.89 24.89
N ASN A 421 22.45 5.79 24.15
CA ASN A 421 23.13 4.58 24.58
C ASN A 421 24.60 4.51 24.11
N SER A 422 25.04 5.50 23.32
CA SER A 422 26.39 5.54 22.80
C SER A 422 27.42 5.80 23.90
N GLU A 423 28.63 5.25 23.73
CA GLU A 423 29.68 5.35 24.75
C GLU A 423 30.04 6.81 25.04
N GLY A 424 29.91 7.23 26.31
CA GLY A 424 30.20 8.60 26.74
C GLY A 424 29.20 9.64 26.18
N ALA A 425 27.99 9.22 25.80
CA ALA A 425 26.93 10.12 25.37
C ALA A 425 26.26 10.83 26.54
N LYS A 426 26.04 12.14 26.38
CA LYS A 426 25.43 12.97 27.41
C LYS A 426 24.59 14.08 26.78
N LEU A 427 23.41 14.28 27.36
CA LEU A 427 22.52 15.38 27.04
C LEU A 427 22.92 16.62 27.85
N TYR A 428 23.15 17.72 27.14
CA TYR A 428 23.42 19.04 27.70
C TYR A 428 22.23 19.94 27.36
N THR A 429 21.55 20.42 28.39
CA THR A 429 20.47 21.41 28.27
C THR A 429 21.01 22.76 28.70
N ALA A 430 20.81 23.78 27.88
CA ALA A 430 21.21 25.14 28.23
C ALA A 430 20.21 25.74 29.22
N SER A 431 20.63 25.95 30.47
CA SER A 431 19.79 26.55 31.53
C SER A 431 19.78 28.08 31.53
N GLU A 432 20.64 28.71 30.71
CA GLU A 432 20.79 30.16 30.55
C GLU A 432 20.94 30.52 29.07
N SER A 433 20.79 31.80 28.71
CA SER A 433 20.95 32.31 27.34
C SER A 433 22.28 31.94 26.70
N VAL A 434 23.33 31.83 27.52
CA VAL A 434 24.65 31.30 27.13
C VAL A 434 25.07 30.27 28.17
N SER A 435 25.28 29.03 27.74
CA SER A 435 25.72 27.93 28.60
C SER A 435 27.13 27.48 28.22
N SER A 436 28.05 27.47 29.19
CA SER A 436 29.42 27.02 28.96
C SER A 436 29.50 25.50 28.81
N LEU A 437 30.14 25.02 27.76
CA LEU A 437 30.59 23.63 27.67
C LEU A 437 31.74 23.43 28.67
N SER A 438 31.45 22.74 29.77
CA SER A 438 32.48 22.27 30.69
C SER A 438 33.26 21.14 30.02
N GLY A 439 34.57 21.28 29.85
CA GLY A 439 35.45 20.27 29.24
C GLY A 439 35.61 19.00 30.08
N ASP A 440 34.51 18.26 30.24
CA ASP A 440 34.44 16.96 30.89
C ASP A 440 35.15 15.92 30.01
N LYS A 441 36.23 15.34 30.54
CA LYS A 441 37.06 14.36 29.82
C LYS A 441 36.36 13.00 29.64
N GLU A 442 35.27 12.74 30.36
CA GLU A 442 34.50 11.50 30.22
C GLU A 442 33.50 11.56 29.07
N THR A 443 33.08 12.77 28.66
CA THR A 443 32.08 12.93 27.61
C THR A 443 32.72 12.81 26.22
N LYS A 444 32.19 11.89 25.41
CA LYS A 444 32.61 11.63 24.03
C LYS A 444 31.58 12.08 23.00
N VAL A 445 30.30 12.13 23.37
CA VAL A 445 29.20 12.54 22.49
C VAL A 445 28.30 13.53 23.24
N TYR A 446 28.17 14.73 22.68
CA TYR A 446 27.51 15.88 23.27
C TYR A 446 26.22 16.13 22.50
N PHE A 447 25.07 15.78 23.07
CA PHE A 447 23.77 16.19 22.55
C PHE A 447 23.41 17.54 23.16
N LEU A 448 23.39 18.58 22.34
CA LEU A 448 23.16 19.96 22.75
C LEU A 448 21.70 20.33 22.53
N ASP A 449 21.02 20.74 23.58
CA ASP A 449 19.63 21.17 23.56
C ASP A 449 19.49 22.64 23.97
N GLY A 450 19.26 23.50 22.97
CA GLY A 450 19.02 24.94 23.15
C GLY A 450 17.57 25.36 22.89
N THR A 451 16.61 24.42 22.88
CA THR A 451 15.27 24.63 22.31
C THR A 451 14.34 25.55 23.11
N GLU A 452 14.53 25.71 24.42
CA GLU A 452 13.60 26.48 25.28
C GLU A 452 13.68 28.01 25.11
N ALA A 453 14.77 28.59 24.56
CA ALA A 453 14.94 30.06 24.49
C ALA A 453 15.96 30.60 23.45
N ASP A 454 16.25 29.87 22.36
CA ASP A 454 17.39 30.18 21.44
C ASP A 454 18.74 30.20 22.16
N ASN A 455 18.86 29.37 23.21
CA ASN A 455 20.04 29.34 24.05
C ASN A 455 21.26 28.86 23.26
N THR A 456 22.39 29.50 23.53
CA THR A 456 23.66 29.25 22.86
C THR A 456 24.59 28.45 23.77
N PHE A 457 25.21 27.40 23.24
CA PHE A 457 26.34 26.77 23.89
C PHE A 457 27.62 27.51 23.52
N MET A 458 28.51 27.72 24.49
CA MET A 458 29.78 28.42 24.28
C MET A 458 30.95 27.59 24.81
N ASN A 459 32.07 27.55 24.10
CA ASN A 459 33.34 27.14 24.69
C ASN A 459 34.13 28.39 25.14
N PRO A 460 34.22 28.69 26.45
CA PRO A 460 34.83 29.94 26.92
C PRO A 460 36.36 29.87 27.04
N ALA A 461 36.99 28.75 26.67
CA ALA A 461 38.43 28.51 26.80
C ALA A 461 38.89 27.55 25.70
N THR A 462 40.22 27.44 25.51
CA THR A 462 40.79 26.36 24.70
C THR A 462 40.47 25.02 25.35
N ILE A 463 39.88 24.11 24.57
CA ILE A 463 39.58 22.75 24.98
C ILE A 463 40.50 21.81 24.19
N TYR A 464 41.26 21.00 24.94
CA TYR A 464 42.13 19.97 24.40
C TYR A 464 41.36 18.67 24.27
N LEU A 465 41.13 18.25 23.03
CA LEU A 465 40.33 17.08 22.69
C LEU A 465 41.26 15.86 22.53
N SER A 466 41.46 15.13 23.63
CA SER A 466 42.31 13.93 23.70
C SER A 466 41.59 12.62 23.36
N ASP A 467 40.26 12.64 23.30
CA ASP A 467 39.40 11.51 22.98
C ASP A 467 38.40 11.90 21.90
N GLN A 468 37.64 10.94 21.37
CA GLN A 468 36.54 11.21 20.44
C GLN A 468 35.59 12.26 21.02
N SER A 469 35.21 13.26 20.21
CA SER A 469 34.28 14.31 20.63
C SER A 469 33.32 14.64 19.48
N ILE A 470 32.05 14.27 19.64
CA ILE A 470 31.01 14.46 18.64
C ILE A 470 29.97 15.42 19.21
N PHE A 471 29.76 16.57 18.58
CA PHE A 471 28.80 17.59 18.99
C PHE A 471 27.58 17.55 18.08
N ILE A 472 26.40 17.32 18.64
CA ILE A 472 25.15 17.09 17.92
C ILE A 472 24.10 18.06 18.45
N GLY A 473 23.49 18.87 17.58
CA GLY A 473 22.25 19.58 17.95
C GLY A 473 21.11 18.59 18.07
N ARG A 474 20.49 18.49 19.26
CA ARG A 474 19.51 17.45 19.61
C ARG A 474 18.32 17.40 18.65
N ASN A 475 17.81 18.57 18.26
CA ASN A 475 16.56 18.67 17.52
C ASN A 475 16.79 18.69 16.00
N LYS A 476 16.35 17.65 15.29
CA LYS A 476 16.47 17.53 13.82
C LYS A 476 15.93 18.73 13.03
N GLN A 477 14.88 19.37 13.54
CA GLN A 477 14.21 20.47 12.85
C GLN A 477 14.87 21.83 13.14
N LYS A 478 15.71 21.90 14.17
CA LYS A 478 16.33 23.15 14.63
C LYS A 478 17.78 22.92 15.02
N LYS A 479 18.68 23.53 14.26
CA LYS A 479 20.11 23.58 14.58
C LYS A 479 20.30 24.26 15.93
N THR A 480 21.11 23.64 16.78
CA THR A 480 21.47 24.24 18.07
C THR A 480 22.67 25.16 17.88
N LYS A 481 22.61 26.35 18.49
CA LYS A 481 23.69 27.33 18.35
C LYS A 481 24.89 26.96 19.23
N LEU A 482 26.06 26.86 18.59
CA LEU A 482 27.36 26.66 19.23
C LEU A 482 28.27 27.84 18.89
N GLN A 483 28.49 28.72 19.86
CA GLN A 483 29.44 29.81 19.75
C GLN A 483 30.84 29.34 20.13
N MET A 484 31.73 29.38 19.13
CA MET A 484 33.12 29.02 19.30
C MET A 484 33.97 30.21 19.74
N SER A 485 34.05 30.45 21.05
CA SER A 485 34.85 31.54 21.62
C SER A 485 36.28 31.13 21.93
N GLY A 486 36.51 29.90 22.39
CA GLY A 486 37.83 29.30 22.54
C GLY A 486 38.24 28.41 21.38
N ARG A 487 39.45 27.86 21.44
CA ARG A 487 39.98 26.95 20.42
C ARG A 487 39.67 25.49 20.76
N PHE A 488 39.35 24.67 19.76
CA PHE A 488 39.33 23.21 19.89
C PHE A 488 40.62 22.59 19.35
N ASP A 489 41.44 22.02 20.23
CA ASP A 489 42.72 21.43 19.87
C ASP A 489 42.64 19.92 19.81
N MET A 490 42.83 19.34 18.63
CA MET A 490 42.74 17.90 18.41
C MET A 490 44.07 17.24 18.76
N GLN A 491 44.04 16.28 19.70
CA GLN A 491 45.24 15.63 20.25
C GLN A 491 45.23 14.11 20.08
N ASN A 492 44.34 13.55 19.26
CA ASN A 492 44.21 12.11 19.09
C ASN A 492 43.98 11.72 17.63
N ARG A 493 45.03 11.20 16.99
CA ARG A 493 45.06 10.77 15.58
C ARG A 493 44.16 9.58 15.26
N ASN A 494 43.63 8.89 16.27
CA ASN A 494 42.70 7.78 16.10
C ASN A 494 41.24 8.21 16.34
N ALA A 495 41.02 9.42 16.88
CA ALA A 495 39.70 9.91 17.26
C ALA A 495 38.96 10.57 16.09
N ILE A 496 37.63 10.59 16.22
CA ILE A 496 36.71 11.35 15.37
C ILE A 496 36.32 12.62 16.13
N PHE A 497 36.40 13.75 15.44
CA PHE A 497 35.90 15.04 15.89
C PHE A 497 34.79 15.46 14.96
N GLY A 498 33.56 15.51 15.48
CA GLY A 498 32.36 15.62 14.66
C GLY A 498 31.45 16.76 15.10
N PHE A 499 30.81 17.40 14.13
CA PHE A 499 29.80 18.43 14.34
C PHE A 499 28.60 18.12 13.45
N LYS A 500 27.41 18.02 14.04
CA LYS A 500 26.18 17.62 13.34
C LYS A 500 25.01 18.51 13.74
N ASN A 501 24.29 19.03 12.75
CA ASN A 501 23.05 19.78 12.99
C ASN A 501 23.24 20.98 13.94
N LEU A 502 24.29 21.77 13.69
CA LEU A 502 24.65 22.93 14.52
C LEU A 502 24.66 24.23 13.71
N GLU A 503 24.28 25.31 14.37
CA GLU A 503 24.60 26.68 13.93
C GLU A 503 25.89 27.08 14.65
N ILE A 504 27.01 27.04 13.96
CA ILE A 504 28.32 27.28 14.53
C ILE A 504 28.74 28.73 14.28
N ASP A 505 28.82 29.50 15.36
CA ASP A 505 29.20 30.91 15.34
C ASP A 505 30.66 31.07 15.75
N MET A 506 31.52 31.29 14.74
CA MET A 506 32.94 31.58 14.87
C MET A 506 33.21 33.05 14.58
N THR A 507 32.41 33.98 15.12
CA THR A 507 32.66 35.42 14.96
C THR A 507 33.36 36.07 16.16
N GLN A 508 33.31 35.41 17.33
CA GLN A 508 33.77 35.95 18.60
C GLN A 508 34.88 35.06 19.21
N GLY A 509 36.00 34.87 18.53
CA GLY A 509 37.11 34.06 19.06
C GLY A 509 38.03 34.82 20.02
N MET A 510 38.62 34.15 21.02
CA MET A 510 39.67 34.67 21.90
C MET A 510 41.09 34.52 21.32
N ASP A 511 41.36 33.46 20.53
CA ASP A 511 42.65 33.27 19.86
C ASP A 511 42.67 34.06 18.56
N ASP A 512 43.63 34.98 18.37
CA ASP A 512 43.67 35.87 17.20
C ASP A 512 43.92 35.16 15.85
N ASN A 513 44.14 33.84 15.82
CA ASN A 513 44.57 33.11 14.64
C ASN A 513 43.61 32.02 14.17
N CYS A 514 43.03 31.21 15.06
CA CYS A 514 42.18 30.10 14.64
C CYS A 514 41.17 29.59 15.69
N TYR A 515 40.19 28.82 15.22
CA TYR A 515 39.17 28.16 16.03
C TYR A 515 39.52 26.71 16.37
N MET A 516 40.43 26.10 15.62
CA MET A 516 40.89 24.74 15.80
C MET A 516 42.40 24.65 15.60
N GLY A 517 43.04 23.74 16.32
CA GLY A 517 44.49 23.54 16.25
C GLY A 517 44.88 22.06 16.35
N LEU A 518 46.13 21.79 15.98
CA LEU A 518 46.79 20.49 16.19
C LEU A 518 47.85 20.59 17.29
N THR A 519 47.71 21.54 18.20
CA THR A 519 48.64 21.78 19.30
C THR A 519 48.32 20.89 20.49
N GLY A 520 49.36 20.26 21.02
CA GLY A 520 49.26 19.24 22.07
C GLY A 520 49.91 19.68 23.38
N GLU A 521 49.22 19.53 24.51
CA GLU A 521 49.90 19.46 25.82
C GLU A 521 50.64 18.11 25.97
N ALA A 522 50.09 17.06 25.35
CA ALA A 522 50.61 15.69 25.38
C ALA A 522 51.68 15.39 24.30
N GLY A 523 52.13 16.38 23.52
CA GLY A 523 53.07 16.17 22.40
C GLY A 523 52.47 15.42 21.20
N VAL A 524 51.17 15.10 21.24
CA VAL A 524 50.40 14.49 20.15
C VAL A 524 49.41 15.52 19.64
N GLY A 525 49.29 15.62 18.32
CA GLY A 525 48.39 16.53 17.62
C GLY A 525 47.82 15.81 16.41
N GLY A 526 46.51 15.90 16.22
CA GLY A 526 45.86 15.29 15.08
C GLY A 526 44.50 14.67 15.36
N ALA A 527 43.92 14.16 14.28
CA ALA A 527 42.62 13.50 14.24
C ALA A 527 42.62 12.41 13.17
N LYS A 528 41.82 11.36 13.38
CA LYS A 528 41.50 10.45 12.28
C LYS A 528 40.53 11.13 11.34
N ILE A 529 39.45 11.69 11.88
CA ILE A 529 38.40 12.32 11.09
C ILE A 529 38.02 13.64 11.76
N LEU A 530 38.01 14.72 10.99
CA LEU A 530 37.31 15.96 11.33
C LEU A 530 36.12 16.08 10.39
N VAL A 531 34.90 16.08 10.93
CA VAL A 531 33.67 16.05 10.13
C VAL A 531 32.65 17.10 10.57
N PHE A 532 32.08 17.79 9.60
CA PHE A 532 30.93 18.68 9.75
C PHE A 532 29.82 18.22 8.82
N GLU A 533 28.64 17.97 9.37
CA GLU A 533 27.48 17.54 8.62
C GLU A 533 26.24 18.37 9.01
N ASP A 534 25.49 18.82 8.02
CA ASP A 534 24.24 19.57 8.22
C ASP A 534 24.42 20.80 9.14
N CYS A 535 25.55 21.52 9.00
CA CYS A 535 25.89 22.66 9.84
C CYS A 535 25.79 24.00 9.09
N ASP A 536 25.36 25.04 9.80
CA ASP A 536 25.47 26.43 9.35
C ASP A 536 26.63 27.09 10.08
N ILE A 537 27.72 27.37 9.36
CA ILE A 537 28.98 27.83 9.92
C ILE A 537 29.18 29.28 9.49
N THR A 538 29.27 30.19 10.46
CA THR A 538 29.69 31.57 10.21
C THR A 538 31.08 31.80 10.76
N ILE A 539 32.01 32.18 9.89
CA ILE A 539 33.40 32.49 10.25
C ILE A 539 33.60 33.99 10.20
N GLY A 540 33.98 34.57 11.34
CA GLY A 540 34.35 35.97 11.46
C GLY A 540 35.74 36.27 10.92
N ALA A 541 36.03 37.56 10.80
CA ALA A 541 37.29 38.02 10.24
C ALA A 541 38.51 37.66 11.10
N ASN A 542 39.63 37.47 10.40
CA ASN A 542 41.00 37.33 10.95
C ASN A 542 41.38 35.98 11.55
N LYS A 543 40.57 34.92 11.38
CA LYS A 543 40.88 33.60 11.96
C LYS A 543 40.62 32.46 10.98
N ASN A 544 41.57 31.55 10.86
CA ASN A 544 41.38 30.29 10.14
C ASN A 544 40.40 29.40 10.93
N LEU A 545 39.68 28.49 10.27
CA LEU A 545 39.05 27.40 11.02
C LEU A 545 40.13 26.60 11.73
N LEU A 546 41.17 26.22 10.99
CA LEU A 546 42.32 25.52 11.53
C LEU A 546 43.63 26.17 11.11
N ARG A 547 44.55 26.30 12.06
CA ARG A 547 45.93 26.69 11.79
C ARG A 547 46.93 25.82 12.53
N THR A 548 48.07 25.54 11.89
CA THR A 548 49.22 24.92 12.56
C THR A 548 50.21 25.98 13.04
N PHE A 549 50.87 25.69 14.15
CA PHE A 549 51.82 26.58 14.82
C PHE A 549 53.20 25.94 14.88
N SER A 550 54.23 26.71 15.24
CA SER A 550 55.61 26.20 15.35
C SER A 550 55.77 25.12 16.43
N ASN A 551 54.83 25.05 17.38
CA ASN A 551 54.74 24.01 18.41
C ASN A 551 53.74 22.89 18.06
N SER A 552 53.16 22.87 16.86
CA SER A 552 52.43 21.69 16.39
C SER A 552 53.41 20.53 16.19
N PRO A 553 53.07 19.30 16.64
CA PRO A 553 53.94 18.14 16.47
C PRO A 553 54.27 17.89 14.99
N THR A 554 55.53 17.56 14.69
CA THR A 554 56.00 17.37 13.30
C THR A 554 55.30 16.21 12.60
N ASP A 555 54.83 15.23 13.36
CA ASP A 555 54.06 14.07 12.91
C ASP A 555 52.55 14.26 13.11
N GLY A 556 52.09 15.48 13.40
CA GLY A 556 50.67 15.78 13.51
C GLY A 556 49.97 15.82 12.15
N TYR A 557 48.73 15.32 12.09
CA TYR A 557 47.94 15.28 10.86
C TYR A 557 46.45 15.17 11.14
N ILE A 558 45.63 15.44 10.13
CA ILE A 558 44.23 15.01 10.10
C ILE A 558 44.11 14.06 8.91
N GLU A 559 43.74 12.80 9.16
CA GLU A 559 43.69 11.82 8.07
C GLU A 559 42.59 12.20 7.06
N GLN A 560 41.42 12.59 7.57
CA GLN A 560 40.24 12.95 6.77
C GLN A 560 39.57 14.22 7.27
N ILE A 561 39.31 15.16 6.36
CA ILE A 561 38.52 16.38 6.61
C ILE A 561 37.26 16.33 5.75
N ILE A 562 36.08 16.44 6.36
CA ILE A 562 34.81 16.20 5.70
C ILE A 562 33.82 17.32 6.02
N PHE A 563 33.22 17.90 4.97
CA PHE A 563 32.09 18.81 5.04
C PHE A 563 30.98 18.28 4.14
N ARG A 564 29.83 17.96 4.71
CA ARG A 564 28.62 17.58 3.95
C ARG A 564 27.43 18.44 4.32
N ASN A 565 26.67 18.87 3.32
CA ASN A 565 25.42 19.60 3.54
C ASN A 565 25.59 20.83 4.45
N CYS A 566 26.74 21.48 4.42
CA CYS A 566 27.02 22.64 5.26
C CYS A 566 26.84 23.95 4.47
N LYS A 567 26.37 24.99 5.16
CA LYS A 567 26.48 26.38 4.69
C LYS A 567 27.62 27.06 5.42
N ILE A 568 28.62 27.52 4.68
CA ILE A 568 29.84 28.13 5.21
C ILE A 568 29.90 29.58 4.75
N GLY A 569 29.45 30.49 5.62
CA GLY A 569 29.50 31.92 5.41
C GLY A 569 30.78 32.51 5.99
N ILE A 570 31.57 33.16 5.15
CA ILE A 570 32.83 33.81 5.54
C ILE A 570 32.60 35.32 5.56
N ASP A 571 32.84 35.94 6.72
CA ASP A 571 32.75 37.38 6.91
C ASP A 571 34.13 38.04 6.82
N PHE A 572 34.27 39.02 5.92
CA PHE A 572 35.50 39.73 5.64
C PHE A 572 35.44 41.17 6.13
N THR A 573 35.48 41.40 7.44
CA THR A 573 35.39 42.76 8.02
C THR A 573 36.70 43.58 8.00
N GLN A 574 37.85 42.99 7.66
CA GLN A 574 39.17 43.67 7.62
C GLN A 574 39.83 43.62 6.23
N ALA A 575 40.81 44.48 5.93
CA ALA A 575 41.37 44.70 4.59
C ALA A 575 42.52 43.75 4.15
N SER A 576 42.70 42.55 4.73
CA SER A 576 43.72 41.59 4.26
C SER A 576 43.44 41.13 2.81
N SER A 577 44.48 40.91 2.00
CA SER A 577 44.33 40.54 0.59
C SER A 577 43.95 39.07 0.34
N THR A 578 44.13 38.17 1.33
CA THR A 578 43.89 36.72 1.18
C THR A 578 43.40 36.07 2.47
N TYR A 579 42.71 34.93 2.36
CA TYR A 579 42.24 34.12 3.49
C TYR A 579 42.45 32.62 3.25
N ALA A 580 42.74 31.88 4.31
CA ALA A 580 42.80 30.41 4.29
C ALA A 580 41.86 29.84 5.36
N PHE A 581 41.07 28.83 5.02
CA PHE A 581 40.16 28.16 5.95
C PHE A 581 40.95 27.14 6.80
N PHE A 582 41.72 26.28 6.14
CA PHE A 582 42.77 25.46 6.77
C PHE A 582 44.14 26.01 6.36
N GLN A 583 44.95 26.43 7.33
CA GLN A 583 46.30 26.93 7.10
C GLN A 583 47.35 26.05 7.76
N VAL A 584 48.07 25.30 6.94
CA VAL A 584 49.26 24.54 7.35
C VAL A 584 50.49 25.38 7.02
N GLY A 585 51.15 25.89 8.07
CA GLY A 585 52.30 26.79 7.96
C GLY A 585 53.56 26.11 7.41
N GLU A 586 54.47 26.93 6.86
CA GLU A 586 55.75 26.46 6.31
C GLU A 586 56.59 25.73 7.36
N GLY A 587 57.00 24.49 7.06
CA GLY A 587 57.84 23.69 7.95
C GLY A 587 57.13 23.08 9.15
N HIS A 588 55.81 23.25 9.26
CA HIS A 588 54.99 22.55 10.26
C HIS A 588 54.56 21.18 9.71
N LEU A 589 54.33 20.21 10.60
CA LEU A 589 53.84 18.86 10.25
C LEU A 589 54.75 18.11 9.24
N SER A 590 56.06 18.34 9.27
CA SER A 590 57.01 17.83 8.26
C SER A 590 56.90 16.34 7.94
N THR A 591 56.61 15.49 8.93
CA THR A 591 56.38 14.05 8.73
C THR A 591 54.90 13.66 8.68
N GLY A 592 54.00 14.48 9.24
CA GLY A 592 52.56 14.23 9.24
C GLY A 592 51.85 14.55 7.92
N LEU A 593 52.43 15.39 7.07
CA LEU A 593 51.82 15.79 5.79
C LEU A 593 51.48 14.61 4.86
N THR A 594 52.24 13.51 4.92
CA THR A 594 51.99 12.31 4.11
C THR A 594 50.79 11.50 4.59
N GLU A 595 50.31 11.76 5.81
CA GLU A 595 49.20 11.06 6.46
C GLU A 595 47.84 11.71 6.20
N PHE A 596 47.80 12.89 5.58
CA PHE A 596 46.55 13.43 5.04
C PHE A 596 46.11 12.56 3.86
N ARG A 597 44.95 11.92 3.98
CA ARG A 597 44.43 10.97 2.99
C ARG A 597 43.24 11.53 2.22
N LYS A 598 42.32 12.24 2.86
CA LYS A 598 41.09 12.69 2.20
C LYS A 598 40.61 14.07 2.64
N ILE A 599 40.22 14.90 1.68
CA ILE A 599 39.42 16.10 1.92
C ILE A 599 38.13 15.97 1.09
N VAL A 600 36.98 16.09 1.76
CA VAL A 600 35.65 15.99 1.15
C VAL A 600 34.88 17.27 1.41
N PHE A 601 34.42 17.90 0.33
CA PHE A 601 33.36 18.90 0.34
C PHE A 601 32.26 18.38 -0.58
N GLU A 602 31.15 17.97 0.01
CA GLU A 602 30.00 17.41 -0.69
C GLU A 602 28.74 18.22 -0.38
N ASN A 603 28.05 18.68 -1.43
CA ASN A 603 26.75 19.34 -1.29
C ASN A 603 26.74 20.59 -0.38
N ASN A 604 27.84 21.35 -0.29
CA ASN A 604 27.94 22.53 0.56
C ASN A 604 27.67 23.84 -0.21
N VAL A 605 27.26 24.88 0.51
CA VAL A 605 27.33 26.26 0.04
C VAL A 605 28.47 26.97 0.75
N ILE A 606 29.44 27.51 0.01
CA ILE A 606 30.58 28.25 0.57
C ILE A 606 30.59 29.66 -0.02
N TYR A 607 30.45 30.69 0.80
CA TYR A 607 30.21 32.03 0.29
C TYR A 607 30.84 33.15 1.12
N ALA A 608 31.16 34.25 0.46
CA ALA A 608 31.52 35.52 1.07
C ALA A 608 30.25 36.31 1.39
N LYS A 609 30.06 36.75 2.64
CA LYS A 609 28.94 37.64 2.98
C LYS A 609 29.09 39.00 2.25
N ALA A 610 27.95 39.57 1.81
CA ALA A 610 27.92 40.71 0.89
C ALA A 610 28.79 41.90 1.34
N GLY A 611 29.55 42.49 0.40
CA GLY A 611 30.30 43.75 0.58
C GLY A 611 31.80 43.67 0.30
N THR A 612 32.41 42.49 0.36
CA THR A 612 33.83 42.28 0.02
C THR A 612 34.03 40.90 -0.59
N VAL A 613 34.52 40.81 -1.83
CA VAL A 613 34.99 39.52 -2.37
C VAL A 613 36.50 39.39 -2.22
N LYS A 614 36.93 38.23 -1.72
CA LYS A 614 38.32 37.91 -1.44
C LYS A 614 38.69 36.51 -1.92
N PRO A 615 39.95 36.29 -2.32
CA PRO A 615 40.45 34.95 -2.55
C PRO A 615 40.51 34.14 -1.25
N VAL A 616 39.82 32.98 -1.25
CA VAL A 616 39.82 32.00 -0.16
C VAL A 616 40.49 30.71 -0.63
N SER A 617 41.45 30.23 0.15
CA SER A 617 41.93 28.84 0.07
C SER A 617 41.23 28.02 1.14
N LEU A 618 40.47 26.99 0.74
CA LEU A 618 39.90 26.01 1.66
C LEU A 618 41.01 25.23 2.34
N PHE A 619 42.08 24.90 1.61
CA PHE A 619 43.28 24.32 2.19
C PHE A 619 44.53 24.98 1.63
N TYR A 620 45.36 25.51 2.52
CA TYR A 620 46.61 26.17 2.21
C TYR A 620 47.78 25.48 2.89
N HIS A 621 48.68 24.91 2.10
CA HIS A 621 50.00 24.44 2.49
C HIS A 621 51.04 25.04 1.56
N LYS A 622 51.94 25.87 2.09
CA LYS A 622 53.08 26.39 1.32
C LYS A 622 54.24 25.40 1.45
N TRP A 623 54.46 24.62 0.40
CA TRP A 623 55.45 23.56 0.39
C TRP A 623 56.87 24.11 0.35
N VAL A 624 57.75 23.40 1.06
CA VAL A 624 59.21 23.46 0.93
C VAL A 624 59.69 22.12 0.37
N SER A 625 60.91 22.06 -0.20
CA SER A 625 61.44 20.82 -0.77
C SER A 625 61.36 19.67 0.24
N GLY A 626 60.66 18.58 -0.11
CA GLY A 626 60.44 17.41 0.75
C GLY A 626 59.19 17.46 1.64
N SER A 627 58.36 18.51 1.55
CA SER A 627 57.14 18.70 2.33
C SER A 627 55.90 18.65 1.43
N TYR A 628 55.36 17.45 1.19
CA TYR A 628 54.30 17.22 0.21
C TYR A 628 53.12 16.42 0.76
N THR A 629 51.92 16.77 0.32
CA THR A 629 50.64 16.09 0.59
C THR A 629 50.33 15.03 -0.48
N SER A 630 51.35 14.30 -0.94
CA SER A 630 51.27 13.46 -2.16
C SER A 630 50.22 12.35 -2.10
N ASN A 631 49.80 11.92 -0.91
CA ASN A 631 48.79 10.87 -0.72
C ASN A 631 47.37 11.41 -0.56
N LEU A 632 47.17 12.72 -0.62
CA LEU A 632 45.89 13.35 -0.38
C LEU A 632 44.97 13.21 -1.59
N SER A 633 43.78 12.67 -1.38
CA SER A 633 42.68 12.71 -2.34
C SER A 633 41.72 13.86 -2.02
N ILE A 634 41.26 14.57 -3.06
CA ILE A 634 40.32 15.69 -2.93
C ILE A 634 39.02 15.33 -3.62
N GLU A 635 37.90 15.47 -2.91
CA GLU A 635 36.56 15.32 -3.42
C GLU A 635 35.80 16.62 -3.20
N PHE A 636 35.46 17.31 -4.29
CA PHE A 636 34.71 18.57 -4.27
C PHE A 636 33.53 18.42 -5.24
N VAL A 637 32.39 17.98 -4.71
CA VAL A 637 31.25 17.51 -5.51
C VAL A 637 29.96 18.22 -5.09
N ASN A 638 29.16 18.63 -6.08
CA ASN A 638 27.86 19.27 -5.85
C ASN A 638 27.91 20.50 -4.93
N ASN A 639 29.00 21.27 -4.90
CA ASN A 639 29.07 22.47 -4.07
C ASN A 639 28.65 23.72 -4.85
N SER A 640 28.04 24.66 -4.15
CA SER A 640 27.82 26.04 -4.63
C SER A 640 28.85 26.96 -3.98
N THR A 641 29.56 27.74 -4.77
CA THR A 641 30.54 28.72 -4.29
C THR A 641 30.13 30.13 -4.72
N GLY A 642 30.19 31.09 -3.80
CA GLY A 642 29.83 32.48 -4.08
C GLY A 642 30.91 33.44 -3.63
N ASP A 643 31.58 34.09 -4.58
CA ASP A 643 32.49 35.20 -4.29
C ASP A 643 33.70 34.86 -3.38
N ILE A 644 34.09 33.59 -3.35
CA ILE A 644 35.27 33.07 -2.61
C ILE A 644 36.48 32.79 -3.52
N LEU A 645 36.29 32.80 -4.84
CA LEU A 645 37.32 32.62 -5.87
C LEU A 645 37.74 33.98 -6.46
N GLY A 646 38.15 34.92 -5.61
CA GLY A 646 38.53 36.27 -6.01
C GLY A 646 39.93 36.42 -6.63
N TYR A 647 40.20 37.55 -7.28
CA TYR A 647 41.51 37.95 -7.80
C TYR A 647 42.06 39.16 -7.04
N THR A 648 43.35 39.16 -6.68
CA THR A 648 44.06 40.34 -6.16
C THR A 648 45.29 40.66 -6.98
N SER A 649 45.46 41.94 -7.35
CA SER A 649 46.59 42.41 -8.14
C SER A 649 47.91 42.25 -7.38
N GLY A 650 48.89 41.55 -7.97
CA GLY A 650 50.28 41.53 -7.49
C GLY A 650 50.83 40.18 -6.99
N GLN A 651 50.03 39.11 -6.94
CA GLN A 651 50.48 37.76 -6.60
C GLN A 651 49.79 36.72 -7.50
N PRO A 652 50.49 35.99 -8.37
CA PRO A 652 49.92 34.81 -9.03
C PRO A 652 49.83 33.68 -7.99
N GLY A 653 48.66 33.39 -7.40
CA GLY A 653 48.64 32.33 -6.38
C GLY A 653 47.38 32.10 -5.55
N HIS A 654 46.18 32.32 -6.07
CA HIS A 654 44.95 32.07 -5.32
C HIS A 654 44.12 30.96 -5.95
N ALA A 655 43.73 29.99 -5.13
CA ALA A 655 43.03 28.77 -5.50
C ALA A 655 42.32 28.21 -4.26
N LEU A 656 41.27 27.38 -4.45
CA LEU A 656 40.61 26.70 -3.33
C LEU A 656 41.58 25.77 -2.61
N PHE A 657 42.50 25.14 -3.35
CA PHE A 657 43.50 24.24 -2.80
C PHE A 657 44.89 24.65 -3.24
N ILE A 658 45.78 24.89 -2.29
CA ILE A 658 47.20 25.18 -2.52
C ILE A 658 48.00 24.14 -1.74
N LEU A 659 48.67 23.25 -2.46
CA LEU A 659 49.21 22.00 -1.91
C LEU A 659 50.56 21.65 -2.50
N GLY A 660 51.36 20.88 -1.75
CA GLY A 660 52.61 20.34 -2.26
C GLY A 660 52.41 19.22 -3.29
N GLY A 661 51.27 18.53 -3.26
CA GLY A 661 50.90 17.46 -4.18
C GLY A 661 49.54 16.87 -3.80
N CYS A 662 48.99 15.99 -4.63
CA CYS A 662 47.79 15.20 -4.33
C CYS A 662 47.80 13.90 -5.14
N ALA A 663 47.16 12.85 -4.64
CA ALA A 663 47.06 11.56 -5.32
C ALA A 663 45.93 11.54 -6.35
N GLU A 664 44.75 12.02 -5.94
CA GLU A 664 43.52 11.97 -6.72
C GLU A 664 42.69 13.23 -6.54
N VAL A 665 41.99 13.63 -7.60
CA VAL A 665 41.03 14.74 -7.56
C VAL A 665 39.73 14.36 -8.24
N THR A 666 38.62 14.47 -7.52
CA THR A 666 37.26 14.45 -8.04
C THR A 666 36.66 15.85 -7.91
N PHE A 667 36.31 16.47 -9.04
CA PHE A 667 35.76 17.83 -9.09
C PHE A 667 34.59 17.88 -10.07
N SER A 668 33.37 17.69 -9.58
CA SER A 668 32.20 17.46 -10.43
C SER A 668 30.94 18.15 -9.91
N LYS A 669 30.07 18.51 -10.85
CA LYS A 669 28.74 19.08 -10.61
C LYS A 669 28.71 20.31 -9.72
N ASN A 670 29.80 21.08 -9.65
CA ASN A 670 29.85 22.29 -8.83
C ASN A 670 29.26 23.51 -9.57
N LEU A 671 28.73 24.44 -8.78
CA LEU A 671 28.23 25.74 -9.22
C LEU A 671 29.14 26.85 -8.66
N ILE A 672 29.71 27.66 -9.54
CA ILE A 672 30.63 28.74 -9.18
C ILE A 672 30.01 30.07 -9.58
N TYR A 673 29.77 30.93 -8.60
CA TYR A 673 29.28 32.30 -8.76
C TYR A 673 30.36 33.30 -8.38
N SER A 674 30.59 34.30 -9.24
CA SER A 674 31.53 35.40 -8.99
C SER A 674 30.99 36.73 -9.48
N THR A 675 31.32 37.80 -8.76
CA THR A 675 31.06 39.20 -9.17
C THR A 675 32.33 39.92 -9.61
N GLN A 676 33.49 39.25 -9.57
CA GLN A 676 34.79 39.88 -9.80
C GLN A 676 35.10 40.14 -11.27
N LYS A 677 35.82 41.24 -11.53
CA LYS A 677 36.26 41.61 -12.88
C LYS A 677 37.31 40.66 -13.46
N GLN A 678 38.10 40.04 -12.59
CA GLN A 678 39.16 39.10 -12.95
C GLN A 678 39.00 37.85 -12.08
N ASN A 679 39.25 36.69 -12.67
CA ASN A 679 39.23 35.42 -11.97
C ASN A 679 40.64 34.94 -11.65
N PRO A 680 40.83 34.12 -10.62
CA PRO A 680 42.02 33.31 -10.48
C PRO A 680 42.21 32.36 -11.67
N ASN A 681 43.46 32.02 -11.95
CA ASN A 681 43.83 31.19 -13.10
C ASN A 681 43.55 29.69 -12.89
N ALA A 682 43.36 29.22 -11.64
CA ALA A 682 43.16 27.81 -11.33
C ALA A 682 42.36 27.53 -10.04
N ILE A 683 41.75 26.34 -9.95
CA ILE A 683 41.06 25.83 -8.75
C ILE A 683 42.04 25.19 -7.76
N ILE A 684 43.09 24.53 -8.26
CA ILE A 684 44.11 23.83 -7.49
C ILE A 684 45.50 24.30 -7.96
N ILE A 685 46.37 24.67 -7.00
CA ILE A 685 47.77 24.99 -7.26
C ILE A 685 48.67 23.96 -6.58
N LEU A 686 49.60 23.40 -7.35
CA LEU A 686 50.51 22.34 -6.92
C LEU A 686 51.98 22.73 -7.07
N ALA A 687 52.87 21.99 -6.39
CA ALA A 687 54.30 22.00 -6.72
C ALA A 687 54.52 21.43 -8.13
N GLY A 688 55.54 21.94 -8.84
CA GLY A 688 55.88 21.45 -10.18
C GLY A 688 56.22 19.95 -10.15
N GLY A 689 55.61 19.16 -11.04
CA GLY A 689 55.81 17.72 -11.11
C GLY A 689 55.03 16.89 -10.08
N SER A 690 54.18 17.52 -9.25
CA SER A 690 53.40 16.85 -8.19
C SER A 690 51.91 16.74 -8.51
N TYR A 691 51.58 16.54 -9.79
CA TYR A 691 50.21 16.37 -10.28
C TYR A 691 49.61 15.01 -9.85
N PRO A 692 48.27 14.95 -9.68
CA PRO A 692 47.59 13.69 -9.36
C PRO A 692 47.71 12.67 -10.49
N THR A 693 47.71 11.39 -10.11
CA THR A 693 47.68 10.28 -11.07
C THR A 693 46.28 10.02 -11.62
N THR A 694 45.24 10.45 -10.89
CA THR A 694 43.84 10.22 -11.22
C THR A 694 43.04 11.53 -11.09
N VAL A 695 42.30 11.88 -12.14
CA VAL A 695 41.43 13.07 -12.17
C VAL A 695 40.05 12.67 -12.68
N ASN A 696 39.05 12.74 -11.80
CA ASN A 696 37.64 12.48 -12.11
C ASN A 696 36.91 13.82 -12.22
N SER A 697 37.10 14.50 -13.35
CA SER A 697 36.42 15.76 -13.66
C SER A 697 36.28 15.89 -15.17
N ALA A 698 35.05 15.81 -15.68
CA ALA A 698 34.81 15.95 -17.12
C ALA A 698 34.72 17.43 -17.53
N ALA A 699 35.06 17.72 -18.79
CA ALA A 699 34.84 19.04 -19.36
C ALA A 699 33.34 19.41 -19.28
N ASN A 700 33.03 20.66 -18.89
CA ASN A 700 31.67 21.18 -18.70
C ASN A 700 30.82 20.47 -17.61
N ASP A 701 31.42 19.61 -16.79
CA ASP A 701 30.76 18.98 -15.65
C ASP A 701 30.64 19.92 -14.44
N ASN A 702 31.15 21.14 -14.56
CA ASN A 702 31.03 22.19 -13.56
C ASN A 702 30.54 23.47 -14.26
N ARG A 703 29.76 24.27 -13.56
CA ARG A 703 29.17 25.49 -14.11
C ARG A 703 29.69 26.71 -13.40
N TYR A 704 30.01 27.72 -14.20
CA TYR A 704 30.55 28.98 -13.71
C TYR A 704 29.77 30.14 -14.32
N TYR A 705 29.34 31.07 -13.47
CA TYR A 705 28.72 32.31 -13.86
C TYR A 705 29.46 33.50 -13.26
N ASN A 706 29.52 34.58 -14.02
CA ASN A 706 30.05 35.85 -13.55
C ASN A 706 29.22 37.01 -14.07
N THR A 707 28.89 37.92 -13.16
CA THR A 707 28.10 39.12 -13.47
C THR A 707 28.84 40.10 -14.38
N ASN A 708 30.17 40.04 -14.43
CA ASN A 708 30.96 40.83 -15.36
C ASN A 708 30.96 40.19 -16.76
N THR A 709 30.15 40.76 -17.64
CA THR A 709 29.95 40.28 -18.99
C THR A 709 31.16 40.44 -19.92
N THR A 710 32.15 41.27 -19.55
CA THR A 710 33.37 41.51 -20.36
C THR A 710 34.49 40.50 -20.13
N SER A 711 34.33 39.61 -19.14
CA SER A 711 35.29 38.54 -18.85
C SER A 711 35.06 37.33 -19.77
N SER A 712 36.04 37.03 -20.62
CA SER A 712 36.12 35.77 -21.40
C SER A 712 36.93 34.69 -20.67
N TYR A 713 37.21 34.86 -19.38
CA TYR A 713 38.11 33.99 -18.63
C TYR A 713 37.41 32.69 -18.20
N ALA A 714 38.10 31.58 -18.41
CA ALA A 714 37.72 30.25 -17.91
C ALA A 714 38.63 29.85 -16.75
N TYR A 715 38.11 29.07 -15.80
CA TYR A 715 38.96 28.45 -14.78
C TYR A 715 39.64 27.23 -15.36
N LYS A 716 40.88 26.97 -14.91
CA LYS A 716 41.54 25.68 -15.11
C LYS A 716 41.51 24.92 -13.80
N LEU A 717 41.49 23.59 -13.87
CA LEU A 717 41.53 22.80 -12.65
C LEU A 717 42.90 22.92 -11.96
N PHE A 718 44.00 22.92 -12.72
CA PHE A 718 45.37 22.92 -12.16
C PHE A 718 46.27 24.07 -12.65
N SER A 719 47.19 24.52 -11.79
CA SER A 719 48.34 25.40 -12.10
C SER A 719 49.54 25.14 -11.16
N THR A 720 50.74 25.61 -11.51
CA THR A 720 51.89 25.63 -10.58
C THR A 720 52.01 26.97 -9.86
N ALA A 721 52.81 27.00 -8.78
CA ALA A 721 53.05 28.22 -7.98
C ALA A 721 53.80 29.36 -8.71
N THR A 722 54.45 29.11 -9.85
CA THR A 722 55.03 30.21 -10.66
C THR A 722 53.98 30.95 -11.47
N GLY A 723 52.69 30.58 -11.33
CA GLY A 723 51.61 31.05 -12.20
C GLY A 723 51.72 30.48 -13.62
N SER A 724 52.69 29.60 -13.87
CA SER A 724 52.85 28.91 -15.14
C SER A 724 51.77 27.85 -15.23
N ILE A 725 50.79 28.11 -16.07
CA ILE A 725 49.89 27.06 -16.56
C ILE A 725 50.79 26.11 -17.37
N THR A 726 51.10 24.94 -16.83
CA THR A 726 51.97 24.01 -17.55
C THR A 726 51.27 23.57 -18.83
N ALA A 727 51.96 23.71 -19.96
CA ALA A 727 51.61 23.01 -21.19
C ALA A 727 51.94 21.51 -21.10
N GLU A 728 52.55 21.06 -20.01
CA GLU A 728 52.84 19.66 -19.72
C GLU A 728 51.52 18.88 -19.54
N ALA A 729 51.44 17.73 -20.22
CA ALA A 729 50.31 16.82 -20.08
C ALA A 729 50.23 16.35 -18.62
N LEU A 730 49.02 16.28 -18.09
CA LEU A 730 48.78 15.58 -16.83
C LEU A 730 49.23 14.11 -16.98
N PRO A 731 49.60 13.43 -15.88
CA PRO A 731 50.01 12.02 -15.92
C PRO A 731 49.05 11.17 -16.76
N GLY A 732 49.58 10.21 -17.53
CA GLY A 732 48.76 9.34 -18.38
C GLY A 732 48.19 9.99 -19.65
N GLY A 733 48.68 11.17 -20.07
CA GLY A 733 48.24 11.83 -21.32
C GLY A 733 46.96 12.65 -21.17
N MET A 734 46.54 12.95 -19.93
CA MET A 734 45.37 13.76 -19.62
C MET A 734 45.60 15.25 -19.95
N SER A 735 44.52 15.96 -20.29
CA SER A 735 44.53 17.42 -20.50
C SER A 735 43.88 18.15 -19.31
N ASN A 736 44.33 19.36 -19.02
CA ASN A 736 43.79 20.15 -17.91
C ASN A 736 42.32 20.53 -18.18
N VAL A 737 41.45 20.32 -17.20
CA VAL A 737 40.02 20.58 -17.32
C VAL A 737 39.77 22.09 -17.31
N VAL A 738 39.05 22.58 -18.31
CA VAL A 738 38.68 23.99 -18.44
C VAL A 738 37.19 24.15 -18.12
N ILE A 739 36.87 25.07 -17.21
CA ILE A 739 35.51 25.40 -16.79
C ILE A 739 35.11 26.71 -17.43
N TYR A 740 34.26 26.63 -18.44
CA TYR A 740 33.78 27.78 -19.19
C TYR A 740 32.63 28.49 -18.48
N ARG A 741 32.54 29.79 -18.73
CA ARG A 741 31.38 30.58 -18.33
C ARG A 741 30.14 30.06 -19.05
N THR A 742 29.06 29.90 -18.30
CA THR A 742 27.73 29.57 -18.80
C THR A 742 26.84 30.79 -18.59
N ASP A 743 26.33 31.37 -19.69
CA ASP A 743 25.33 32.44 -19.59
C ASP A 743 23.97 31.88 -19.15
N ASN A 744 23.15 32.69 -18.49
CA ASN A 744 21.84 32.28 -17.95
C ASN A 744 21.90 31.08 -16.99
N LEU A 745 22.91 31.04 -16.11
CA LEU A 745 23.12 29.94 -15.16
C LEU A 745 22.35 30.13 -13.83
N ILE A 746 22.18 31.38 -13.39
CA ILE A 746 21.71 31.73 -12.03
C ILE A 746 20.28 32.27 -12.10
N ASP A 747 19.40 31.68 -11.29
CA ASP A 747 18.02 32.14 -11.10
C ASP A 747 17.93 33.13 -9.93
N LYS A 748 18.53 32.75 -8.79
CA LYS A 748 18.52 33.57 -7.57
C LYS A 748 19.86 33.50 -6.86
N VAL A 749 20.34 34.65 -6.38
CA VAL A 749 21.53 34.73 -5.54
C VAL A 749 21.30 35.71 -4.39
N ASP A 750 21.56 35.26 -3.16
CA ASP A 750 21.63 36.07 -1.95
C ASP A 750 22.81 35.59 -1.10
N LEU A 751 23.93 36.32 -1.19
CA LEU A 751 25.15 35.99 -0.45
C LEU A 751 25.10 36.43 1.01
N SER A 752 24.05 37.10 1.48
CA SER A 752 23.89 37.40 2.91
C SER A 752 23.46 36.15 3.70
N THR A 753 22.69 35.27 3.05
CA THR A 753 22.15 34.02 3.61
C THR A 753 22.80 32.76 3.02
N GLY A 754 23.61 32.90 1.97
CA GLY A 754 24.22 31.76 1.27
C GLY A 754 23.28 31.08 0.28
N THR A 755 22.30 31.79 -0.27
CA THR A 755 21.42 31.24 -1.31
C THR A 755 22.07 31.43 -2.67
N ILE A 756 22.36 30.34 -3.38
CA ILE A 756 22.90 30.36 -4.76
C ILE A 756 22.15 29.31 -5.57
N LYS A 757 21.11 29.74 -6.27
CA LYS A 757 20.18 28.87 -6.98
C LYS A 757 20.41 28.93 -8.50
N PRO A 758 20.73 27.80 -9.16
CA PRO A 758 20.80 27.75 -10.60
C PRO A 758 19.40 27.84 -11.24
N THR A 759 19.34 28.20 -12.52
CA THR A 759 18.12 28.06 -13.34
C THR A 759 17.67 26.61 -13.46
N ALA A 760 16.40 26.37 -13.79
CA ALA A 760 15.84 25.03 -13.95
C ALA A 760 16.67 24.10 -14.87
N ASP A 761 17.17 24.61 -15.99
CA ASP A 761 18.02 23.87 -16.95
C ASP A 761 19.37 23.41 -16.35
N HIS A 762 19.75 23.98 -15.21
CA HIS A 762 21.01 23.77 -14.53
C HIS A 762 20.82 23.24 -13.09
N ALA A 763 19.62 22.74 -12.73
CA ALA A 763 19.29 22.25 -11.40
C ALA A 763 20.15 21.06 -10.91
N ALA A 764 20.85 20.37 -11.83
CA ALA A 764 21.76 19.27 -11.50
C ALA A 764 23.13 19.73 -10.96
N TYR A 765 23.40 21.04 -10.91
CA TYR A 765 24.68 21.61 -10.51
C TYR A 765 24.56 22.43 -9.22
N GLY A 766 25.59 22.34 -8.38
CA GLY A 766 25.64 23.05 -7.11
C GLY A 766 24.96 22.28 -5.99
N SER A 767 24.92 22.93 -4.83
CA SER A 767 24.32 22.39 -3.62
C SER A 767 22.80 22.40 -3.71
N SER A 768 22.17 21.40 -3.10
CA SER A 768 20.72 21.34 -2.92
C SER A 768 20.20 22.19 -1.75
N LEU A 769 21.10 22.84 -0.99
CA LEU A 769 20.73 23.71 0.12
C LEU A 769 20.23 25.06 -0.40
N GLU A 770 19.07 25.52 0.07
CA GLU A 770 18.48 26.83 -0.29
C GLU A 770 18.78 27.94 0.71
#